data_AF-A0A518D2Q1-F1
#
_entry.id   AF-A0A518D2Q1-F1
#
_cell.length_a   1.000
_cell.length_b   1.000
_cell.length_c   1.000
_cell.angle_alpha   90.00
_cell.angle_beta   90.00
_cell.angle_gamma   90.00
#
_symmetry.space_group_name_H-M   'P 1'
#
loop_
_entity.id
_entity.type
_entity.pdbx_description
1 polymer ?
#
loop_
_entity_poly.entity_id
_entity_poly.type
_entity_poly.pdbx_seq_one_letter_code
_entity_poly.pdbx_strand_id
1 'polypeptide(L)'
;MLRPITRSDTPDPSTRSDGAVARHQTRVPGGLARATAVGLLAVCASLGLGACDERPAPGPSLAVTQFRHERAQGVLLNEPLVVHFSHPLDPRSLTRASFSVTDVEGRRARGSVRVVGRRLEFEPDLSRSPELADGGFLPSQRYTLRLAGFPRVDALRGRDGAPLERSMEYAFETTRADDTPFLDEAPERSARLTIEDATVGAGEPWHLLSDKAVDPRSLSNERFVLVPSRIDAQRNDAQDAGTAPTNTPQVDGHPSARPEFVELRARLVENRPEFARIELMPRDASGLPQLLEVGAYSLIEVPSLGVPLRDLGGTPIESAFRNLAFAVPLFVENAAPLVLGRRLIETFASDDLASPRSVDGSIGQARWEGDGRVRLLLPRAVGTGKDGAVELTDPGERTRFEATDLTIPTGATVEFGAPGLVLLAAQGRATISGRLVRRVQTGEARQAPDESHAAWLRRLRFDEGELDVPWLEFEERETLTRFLERAEREQLPVTCLVCGGDLVVDGDIDVDGPLILVAGGRVRIPGRVRASEARITKPFGRSAVDAWIYDMPLEIDEPALNPLVREQRWSIVSGPLTPGNDFRHWSAARAAGRPEPGTDDEPGGTRYEVAFIGVGTDAQGRLVDLEPVTDLRLLEDTTVVRLRIDLVVAPARPGFPSAWDPPWVDEIELVWE
;
A
#
# COMPACT_ATOMS: atom_id res chain seq x y z
N MET A 1 -24.44 56.00 -29.75
CA MET A 1 -23.41 55.19 -29.06
C MET A 1 -24.06 53.89 -28.63
N LEU A 2 -23.47 52.79 -29.11
CA LEU A 2 -23.70 51.36 -28.84
C LEU A 2 -25.12 50.78 -29.03
N ARG A 3 -25.22 49.99 -30.10
CA ARG A 3 -26.37 49.27 -30.68
C ARG A 3 -26.51 47.86 -30.07
N PRO A 4 -27.71 47.24 -30.16
CA PRO A 4 -27.90 45.82 -29.85
C PRO A 4 -27.46 44.92 -31.01
N ILE A 5 -26.86 43.77 -30.72
CA ILE A 5 -26.50 42.76 -31.71
C ILE A 5 -27.60 41.69 -31.76
N THR A 6 -28.01 41.44 -32.99
CA THR A 6 -29.10 40.58 -33.48
C THR A 6 -28.73 39.10 -33.52
N ARG A 7 -29.76 38.26 -33.35
CA ARG A 7 -29.85 36.85 -33.78
C ARG A 7 -29.34 36.67 -35.22
N SER A 8 -28.52 35.63 -35.43
CA SER A 8 -28.20 35.09 -36.76
C SER A 8 -28.89 33.75 -36.97
N ASP A 9 -29.74 33.72 -37.98
CA ASP A 9 -30.28 32.54 -38.65
C ASP A 9 -29.22 31.82 -39.51
N THR A 10 -29.60 30.61 -39.94
CA THR A 10 -29.13 29.76 -41.07
C THR A 10 -28.13 28.63 -40.75
N PRO A 11 -28.11 27.54 -41.56
CA PRO A 11 -29.24 26.77 -42.10
C PRO A 11 -29.04 25.24 -42.03
N ASP A 12 -30.14 24.51 -42.23
CA ASP A 12 -30.18 23.08 -42.58
C ASP A 12 -29.58 22.82 -43.98
N PRO A 13 -28.82 21.73 -44.16
CA PRO A 13 -29.03 20.94 -45.38
C PRO A 13 -29.09 19.43 -45.12
N SER A 14 -30.28 18.89 -45.32
CA SER A 14 -30.51 17.49 -45.70
C SER A 14 -29.93 17.18 -47.08
N THR A 15 -29.04 16.19 -47.20
CA THR A 15 -28.98 15.26 -48.36
C THR A 15 -28.17 14.00 -48.07
N ARG A 16 -28.86 12.85 -48.13
CA ARG A 16 -28.47 11.54 -48.70
C ARG A 16 -27.03 11.02 -48.52
N SER A 17 -26.92 9.87 -47.86
CA SER A 17 -26.41 8.65 -48.50
C SER A 17 -26.91 7.38 -47.79
N ASP A 18 -27.69 6.60 -48.53
CA ASP A 18 -28.05 5.22 -48.20
C ASP A 18 -26.82 4.31 -48.37
N GLY A 19 -26.47 3.57 -47.33
CA GLY A 19 -25.46 2.51 -47.36
C GLY A 19 -26.06 1.22 -46.80
N ALA A 20 -26.71 0.45 -47.67
CA ALA A 20 -27.28 -0.86 -47.37
C ALA A 20 -26.17 -1.90 -47.12
N VAL A 21 -26.14 -2.51 -45.94
CA VAL A 21 -25.36 -3.72 -45.66
C VAL A 21 -26.31 -4.93 -45.68
N ALA A 22 -26.08 -5.79 -46.67
CA ALA A 22 -26.84 -6.99 -46.97
C ALA A 22 -26.72 -8.03 -45.84
N ARG A 23 -27.88 -8.47 -45.33
CA ARG A 23 -28.03 -9.69 -44.52
C ARG A 23 -28.06 -10.88 -45.46
N HIS A 24 -27.03 -11.72 -45.43
CA HIS A 24 -27.06 -13.04 -46.05
C HIS A 24 -27.93 -13.98 -45.19
N GLN A 25 -29.18 -14.18 -45.60
CA GLN A 25 -30.00 -15.33 -45.21
C GLN A 25 -29.81 -16.43 -46.26
N THR A 26 -29.14 -17.53 -45.90
CA THR A 26 -29.08 -18.74 -46.71
C THR A 26 -30.35 -19.56 -46.48
N ARG A 27 -31.22 -19.57 -47.49
CA ARG A 27 -32.33 -20.51 -47.64
C ARG A 27 -31.80 -21.92 -47.89
N VAL A 28 -32.30 -22.86 -47.12
CA VAL A 28 -32.27 -24.30 -47.42
C VAL A 28 -33.43 -24.61 -48.38
N PRO A 29 -33.23 -25.32 -49.49
CA PRO A 29 -34.31 -26.01 -50.17
C PRO A 29 -34.31 -27.50 -49.82
N GLY A 30 -35.45 -27.97 -49.35
CA GLY A 30 -35.77 -29.39 -49.33
C GLY A 30 -36.07 -29.91 -50.74
N GLY A 31 -35.68 -31.17 -50.99
CA GLY A 31 -35.98 -31.89 -52.22
C GLY A 31 -35.76 -33.38 -52.01
N LEU A 32 -36.85 -34.09 -51.73
CA LEU A 32 -36.97 -35.55 -51.76
C LEU A 32 -36.82 -36.08 -53.19
N ALA A 33 -35.99 -37.10 -53.41
CA ALA A 33 -36.26 -38.14 -54.40
C ALA A 33 -35.53 -39.44 -54.04
N ARG A 34 -36.33 -40.52 -53.98
CA ARG A 34 -35.95 -41.91 -53.76
C ARG A 34 -35.24 -42.49 -55.00
N ALA A 35 -34.29 -43.40 -54.79
CA ALA A 35 -34.43 -44.85 -55.05
C ALA A 35 -33.14 -45.55 -55.48
N THR A 36 -32.88 -46.67 -54.79
CA THR A 36 -32.29 -47.94 -55.25
C THR A 36 -30.86 -48.00 -55.82
N ALA A 37 -29.96 -48.63 -55.05
CA ALA A 37 -29.23 -49.82 -55.50
C ALA A 37 -28.74 -50.64 -54.30
N VAL A 38 -29.01 -51.93 -54.37
CA VAL A 38 -28.76 -52.98 -53.37
C VAL A 38 -27.38 -53.58 -53.57
N GLY A 39 -26.68 -53.88 -52.45
CA GLY A 39 -25.85 -55.09 -52.33
C GLY A 39 -24.33 -54.95 -52.50
N LEU A 40 -23.61 -54.96 -51.37
CA LEU A 40 -22.39 -55.74 -51.08
C LEU A 40 -21.95 -55.33 -49.64
N LEU A 41 -22.38 -55.98 -48.56
CA LEU A 41 -22.01 -57.30 -48.04
C LEU A 41 -20.51 -57.42 -47.70
N ALA A 42 -20.25 -57.40 -46.39
CA ALA A 42 -19.10 -57.91 -45.65
C ALA A 42 -17.71 -57.30 -45.92
N VAL A 43 -17.14 -56.62 -44.90
CA VAL A 43 -15.76 -56.84 -44.39
C VAL A 43 -15.38 -55.92 -43.20
N CYS A 44 -16.03 -54.78 -42.95
CA CYS A 44 -15.54 -53.84 -41.90
C CYS A 44 -16.32 -53.87 -40.57
N ALA A 45 -16.62 -55.05 -40.02
CA ALA A 45 -17.31 -55.20 -38.72
C ALA A 45 -16.42 -55.82 -37.61
N SER A 46 -15.10 -55.60 -37.68
CA SER A 46 -14.13 -56.19 -36.73
C SER A 46 -12.98 -55.25 -36.31
N LEU A 47 -13.15 -53.92 -36.41
CA LEU A 47 -12.15 -52.94 -35.94
C LEU A 47 -12.70 -51.85 -35.00
N GLY A 48 -13.88 -52.05 -34.40
CA GLY A 48 -14.59 -51.04 -33.60
C GLY A 48 -14.65 -51.28 -32.09
N LEU A 49 -13.80 -52.11 -31.50
CA LEU A 49 -13.81 -52.43 -30.06
C LEU A 49 -12.40 -52.43 -29.45
N GLY A 50 -11.65 -51.36 -29.69
CA GLY A 50 -10.28 -51.22 -29.18
C GLY A 50 -9.84 -49.81 -28.83
N ALA A 51 -10.76 -48.84 -28.76
CA ALA A 51 -10.47 -47.51 -28.23
C ALA A 51 -11.03 -47.43 -26.79
N CYS A 52 -10.50 -48.26 -25.90
CA CYS A 52 -10.47 -47.91 -24.49
C CYS A 52 -9.49 -46.74 -24.40
N ASP A 53 -10.06 -45.55 -24.49
CA ASP A 53 -9.52 -44.25 -24.10
C ASP A 53 -8.48 -44.44 -23.00
N GLU A 54 -7.19 -44.45 -23.37
CA GLU A 54 -6.10 -44.28 -22.41
C GLU A 54 -6.31 -42.90 -21.82
N ARG A 55 -7.08 -42.84 -20.73
CA ARG A 55 -7.18 -41.63 -19.91
C ARG A 55 -5.74 -41.21 -19.66
N PRO A 56 -5.31 -40.03 -20.15
CA PRO A 56 -3.96 -39.56 -19.89
C PRO A 56 -3.76 -39.65 -18.39
N ALA A 57 -2.67 -40.31 -17.98
CA ALA A 57 -2.34 -40.48 -16.57
C ALA A 57 -2.52 -39.11 -15.90
N PRO A 58 -3.30 -39.01 -14.82
CA PRO A 58 -3.60 -37.72 -14.20
C PRO A 58 -2.27 -37.03 -13.96
N GLY A 59 -2.08 -35.87 -14.60
CA GLY A 59 -0.87 -35.07 -14.40
C GLY A 59 -0.68 -34.77 -12.91
N PRO A 60 0.54 -34.44 -12.47
CA PRO A 60 0.81 -34.14 -11.07
C PRO A 60 -0.22 -33.12 -10.58
N SER A 61 -0.96 -33.45 -9.52
CA SER A 61 -1.95 -32.58 -8.92
C SER A 61 -1.34 -31.85 -7.73
N LEU A 62 -1.72 -30.58 -7.55
CA LEU A 62 -1.45 -29.91 -6.29
C LEU A 62 -2.35 -30.57 -5.24
N ALA A 63 -1.77 -30.96 -4.10
CA ALA A 63 -2.49 -31.56 -2.99
C ALA A 63 -2.18 -30.79 -1.72
N VAL A 64 -3.16 -30.65 -0.83
CA VAL A 64 -2.89 -30.20 0.54
C VAL A 64 -2.25 -31.35 1.28
N THR A 65 -1.01 -31.16 1.76
CA THR A 65 -0.29 -32.18 2.53
C THR A 65 -0.56 -32.05 4.02
N GLN A 66 -0.86 -30.84 4.50
CA GLN A 66 -1.13 -30.59 5.92
C GLN A 66 -1.95 -29.31 6.11
N PHE A 67 -2.90 -29.36 7.05
CA PHE A 67 -3.55 -28.19 7.64
C PHE A 67 -3.71 -28.46 9.14
N ARG A 68 -3.04 -27.66 9.99
CA ARG A 68 -2.95 -27.93 11.43
C ARG A 68 -4.30 -27.77 12.14
N HIS A 69 -5.17 -26.89 11.65
CA HIS A 69 -6.40 -26.51 12.33
C HIS A 69 -7.65 -27.25 11.84
N GLU A 70 -7.49 -28.37 11.14
CA GLU A 70 -8.64 -29.16 10.70
C GLU A 70 -9.47 -29.63 11.91
N ARG A 71 -10.70 -29.10 12.05
CA ARG A 71 -11.60 -29.36 13.18
C ARG A 71 -11.00 -29.01 14.54
N ALA A 72 -10.05 -28.07 14.57
CA ALA A 72 -9.52 -27.54 15.81
C ALA A 72 -10.61 -26.77 16.56
N GLN A 73 -10.61 -26.94 17.89
CA GLN A 73 -11.39 -26.16 18.83
C GLN A 73 -10.44 -25.25 19.60
N GLY A 74 -10.89 -24.05 19.95
CA GLY A 74 -10.08 -23.11 20.73
C GLY A 74 -8.94 -22.47 19.93
N VAL A 75 -9.11 -22.31 18.61
CA VAL A 75 -8.14 -21.55 17.79
C VAL A 75 -8.06 -20.12 18.32
N LEU A 76 -6.83 -19.64 18.55
CA LEU A 76 -6.63 -18.29 19.10
C LEU A 76 -6.99 -17.23 18.04
N LEU A 77 -7.45 -16.07 18.48
CA LEU A 77 -8.02 -15.05 17.60
C LEU A 77 -7.00 -14.41 16.65
N ASN A 78 -5.72 -14.49 17.00
CA ASN A 78 -4.59 -14.06 16.16
C ASN A 78 -3.77 -15.24 15.61
N GLU A 79 -4.24 -16.48 15.76
CA GLU A 79 -3.47 -17.64 15.34
C GLU A 79 -3.42 -17.72 13.81
N PRO A 80 -2.22 -17.74 13.20
CA PRO A 80 -2.11 -17.82 11.76
C PRO A 80 -2.57 -19.20 11.27
N LEU A 81 -3.38 -19.21 10.23
CA LEU A 81 -3.77 -20.44 9.55
C LEU A 81 -2.73 -20.80 8.51
N VAL A 82 -2.11 -21.99 8.64
CA VAL A 82 -1.06 -22.44 7.73
C VAL A 82 -1.49 -23.70 6.99
N VAL A 83 -1.59 -23.60 5.67
CA VAL A 83 -1.87 -24.71 4.76
C VAL A 83 -0.60 -25.08 3.99
N HIS A 84 -0.18 -26.34 4.07
CA HIS A 84 0.96 -26.87 3.33
C HIS A 84 0.51 -27.64 2.10
N PHE A 85 1.23 -27.46 1.00
CA PHE A 85 0.93 -28.11 -0.27
C PHE A 85 2.05 -29.06 -0.73
N SER A 86 1.73 -29.96 -1.65
CA SER A 86 2.67 -30.92 -2.27
C SER A 86 3.75 -30.24 -3.11
N HIS A 87 3.47 -29.04 -3.64
CA HIS A 87 4.37 -28.27 -4.48
C HIS A 87 4.27 -26.77 -4.17
N PRO A 88 5.26 -25.95 -4.60
CA PRO A 88 5.19 -24.50 -4.41
C PRO A 88 3.92 -23.92 -5.03
N LEU A 89 3.21 -23.08 -4.28
CA LEU A 89 1.94 -22.49 -4.71
C LEU A 89 2.20 -21.28 -5.64
N ASP A 90 1.36 -21.08 -6.65
CA ASP A 90 1.36 -19.88 -7.48
C ASP A 90 0.56 -18.75 -6.80
N PRO A 91 1.21 -17.65 -6.36
CA PRO A 91 0.52 -16.52 -5.74
C PRO A 91 -0.55 -15.88 -6.64
N ARG A 92 -0.47 -16.03 -7.97
CA ARG A 92 -1.49 -15.49 -8.89
C ARG A 92 -2.79 -16.25 -8.87
N SER A 93 -2.72 -17.54 -8.56
CA SER A 93 -3.91 -18.38 -8.39
C SER A 93 -4.67 -18.04 -7.10
N LEU A 94 -4.05 -17.32 -6.18
CA LEU A 94 -4.65 -16.86 -4.94
C LEU A 94 -5.56 -15.66 -5.19
N THR A 95 -6.86 -15.91 -5.17
CA THR A 95 -7.90 -14.91 -5.37
C THR A 95 -8.94 -15.06 -4.27
N ARG A 96 -9.84 -14.07 -4.19
CA ARG A 96 -10.99 -14.12 -3.28
C ARG A 96 -11.93 -15.31 -3.55
N ALA A 97 -11.86 -15.91 -4.73
CA ALA A 97 -12.71 -17.02 -5.11
C ALA A 97 -12.02 -18.38 -4.90
N SER A 98 -10.68 -18.38 -4.90
CA SER A 98 -9.86 -19.57 -4.69
C SER A 98 -9.48 -19.82 -3.23
N PHE A 99 -9.47 -18.76 -2.41
CA PHE A 99 -9.26 -18.82 -0.97
C PHE A 99 -10.26 -17.91 -0.25
N SER A 100 -10.89 -18.42 0.81
CA SER A 100 -11.69 -17.60 1.72
C SER A 100 -11.78 -18.24 3.09
N VAL A 101 -11.76 -17.42 4.14
CA VAL A 101 -12.16 -17.81 5.50
C VAL A 101 -13.43 -17.04 5.83
N THR A 102 -14.52 -17.75 6.11
CA THR A 102 -15.83 -17.15 6.38
C THR A 102 -16.44 -17.71 7.66
N ASP A 103 -17.18 -16.90 8.39
CA ASP A 103 -17.97 -17.37 9.53
C ASP A 103 -19.27 -18.07 9.08
N VAL A 104 -20.11 -18.46 10.05
CA VAL A 104 -21.40 -19.14 9.82
C VAL A 104 -22.43 -18.26 9.08
N GLU A 105 -22.28 -16.94 9.15
CA GLU A 105 -23.13 -15.97 8.45
C GLU A 105 -22.62 -15.68 7.02
N GLY A 106 -21.47 -16.26 6.65
CA GLY A 106 -20.81 -16.04 5.37
C GLY A 106 -19.98 -14.76 5.31
N ARG A 107 -19.80 -14.05 6.43
CA ARG A 107 -18.93 -12.87 6.50
C ARG A 107 -17.48 -13.34 6.46
N ARG A 108 -16.63 -12.62 5.73
CA ARG A 108 -15.20 -12.94 5.61
C ARG A 108 -14.46 -12.50 6.85
N ALA A 109 -13.56 -13.36 7.34
CA ALA A 109 -12.55 -12.95 8.31
C ALA A 109 -11.65 -11.88 7.69
N ARG A 110 -11.29 -10.87 8.49
CA ARG A 110 -10.27 -9.88 8.11
C ARG A 110 -8.88 -10.41 8.42
N GLY A 111 -7.89 -9.99 7.64
CA GLY A 111 -6.54 -10.51 7.72
C GLY A 111 -5.79 -10.40 6.41
N SER A 112 -4.51 -10.69 6.47
CA SER A 112 -3.62 -10.75 5.32
C SER A 112 -3.41 -12.20 4.88
N VAL A 113 -3.15 -12.42 3.59
CA VAL A 113 -2.78 -13.74 3.06
C VAL A 113 -1.44 -13.64 2.39
N ARG A 114 -0.54 -14.58 2.69
CA ARG A 114 0.79 -14.67 2.10
C ARG A 114 1.08 -16.07 1.60
N VAL A 115 1.85 -16.16 0.52
CA VAL A 115 2.34 -17.42 -0.04
C VAL A 115 3.85 -17.51 0.16
N VAL A 116 4.31 -18.54 0.87
CA VAL A 116 5.73 -18.79 1.15
C VAL A 116 6.12 -20.16 0.64
N GLY A 117 6.59 -20.21 -0.61
CA GLY A 117 6.94 -21.47 -1.27
C GLY A 117 5.75 -22.42 -1.32
N ARG A 118 5.77 -23.47 -0.49
CA ARG A 118 4.72 -24.51 -0.38
C ARG A 118 3.66 -24.21 0.67
N ARG A 119 3.69 -23.02 1.30
CA ARG A 119 2.78 -22.62 2.37
C ARG A 119 1.87 -21.50 1.91
N LEU A 120 0.60 -21.59 2.28
CA LEU A 120 -0.31 -20.45 2.33
C LEU A 120 -0.57 -20.12 3.79
N GLU A 121 -0.36 -18.87 4.15
CA GLU A 121 -0.49 -18.36 5.50
C GLU A 121 -1.57 -17.27 5.49
N PHE A 122 -2.57 -17.40 6.36
CA PHE A 122 -3.55 -16.35 6.61
C PHE A 122 -3.36 -15.85 8.04
N GLU A 123 -3.05 -14.57 8.15
CA GLU A 123 -2.81 -13.88 9.41
C GLU A 123 -4.02 -12.99 9.71
N PRO A 124 -4.85 -13.34 10.71
CA PRO A 124 -6.03 -12.54 11.08
C PRO A 124 -5.62 -11.21 11.72
N ASP A 125 -6.37 -10.14 11.43
CA ASP A 125 -6.12 -8.83 12.04
C ASP A 125 -6.34 -8.88 13.57
N LEU A 126 -5.46 -8.22 14.34
CA LEU A 126 -5.65 -8.07 15.79
C LEU A 126 -6.83 -7.15 16.12
N SER A 127 -7.55 -7.49 17.19
CA SER A 127 -8.62 -6.63 17.69
C SER A 127 -8.05 -5.36 18.32
N ARG A 128 -8.76 -4.26 18.16
CA ARG A 128 -8.47 -2.98 18.82
C ARG A 128 -9.54 -2.61 19.84
N SER A 129 -10.75 -3.14 19.69
CA SER A 129 -11.85 -2.92 20.62
C SER A 129 -11.81 -3.94 21.77
N PRO A 130 -12.11 -3.53 23.02
CA PRO A 130 -12.21 -4.45 24.16
C PRO A 130 -13.26 -5.55 23.98
N GLU A 131 -14.30 -5.29 23.18
CA GLU A 131 -15.34 -6.26 22.84
C GLU A 131 -14.87 -7.31 21.82
N LEU A 132 -13.67 -7.17 21.25
CA LEU A 132 -13.09 -8.05 20.23
C LEU A 132 -13.91 -8.15 18.93
N ALA A 133 -14.88 -7.26 18.75
CA ALA A 133 -15.78 -7.27 17.59
C ALA A 133 -15.09 -6.78 16.31
N ASP A 134 -13.94 -6.11 16.44
CA ASP A 134 -13.19 -5.57 15.32
C ASP A 134 -11.96 -6.40 14.90
N GLY A 135 -11.81 -7.62 15.43
CA GLY A 135 -10.76 -8.56 15.04
C GLY A 135 -10.99 -9.26 13.69
N GLY A 136 -9.95 -9.94 13.22
CA GLY A 136 -10.00 -10.86 12.08
C GLY A 136 -10.83 -12.11 12.37
N PHE A 137 -10.59 -12.70 13.55
CA PHE A 137 -11.42 -13.75 14.13
C PHE A 137 -12.20 -13.23 15.34
N LEU A 138 -13.49 -13.57 15.39
CA LEU A 138 -14.37 -13.25 16.50
C LEU A 138 -14.36 -14.39 17.53
N PRO A 139 -14.56 -14.12 18.83
CA PRO A 139 -14.63 -15.15 19.85
C PRO A 139 -15.81 -16.11 19.69
N SER A 140 -15.63 -17.38 20.10
CA SER A 140 -16.68 -18.42 20.09
C SER A 140 -17.40 -18.59 18.75
N GLN A 141 -16.68 -18.32 17.65
CA GLN A 141 -17.22 -18.30 16.31
C GLN A 141 -16.66 -19.48 15.52
N ARG A 142 -17.55 -20.18 14.82
CA ARG A 142 -17.15 -21.19 13.85
C ARG A 142 -16.80 -20.53 12.53
N TYR A 143 -15.64 -20.87 12.00
CA TYR A 143 -15.16 -20.44 10.69
C TYR A 143 -14.96 -21.63 9.77
N THR A 144 -15.09 -21.34 8.48
CA THR A 144 -14.87 -22.25 7.37
C THR A 144 -13.80 -21.66 6.46
N LEU A 145 -12.66 -22.35 6.37
CA LEU A 145 -11.63 -22.11 5.36
C LEU A 145 -11.96 -22.92 4.11
N ARG A 146 -12.03 -22.25 2.96
CA ARG A 146 -12.28 -22.84 1.66
C ARG A 146 -11.09 -22.65 0.74
N LEU A 147 -10.67 -23.75 0.12
CA LEU A 147 -9.69 -23.79 -0.95
C LEU A 147 -10.39 -24.31 -2.21
N ALA A 148 -10.47 -23.49 -3.25
CA ALA A 148 -11.01 -23.95 -4.53
C ALA A 148 -9.99 -24.88 -5.20
N GLY A 149 -10.47 -26.04 -5.65
CA GLY A 149 -9.72 -26.97 -6.49
C GLY A 149 -10.53 -27.36 -7.71
N PHE A 150 -9.97 -28.26 -8.52
CA PHE A 150 -10.59 -28.77 -9.74
C PHE A 150 -12.01 -29.32 -9.48
N PRO A 151 -12.99 -29.13 -10.40
CA PRO A 151 -12.89 -28.57 -11.76
C PRO A 151 -13.05 -27.04 -11.85
N ARG A 152 -12.96 -26.32 -10.73
CA ARG A 152 -13.16 -24.88 -10.72
C ARG A 152 -12.09 -24.17 -11.55
N VAL A 153 -12.51 -23.23 -12.39
CA VAL A 153 -11.61 -22.44 -13.25
C VAL A 153 -10.67 -21.58 -12.39
N ASP A 154 -11.20 -21.07 -11.29
CA ASP A 154 -10.54 -20.31 -10.24
C ASP A 154 -9.90 -21.20 -9.15
N ALA A 155 -9.58 -22.45 -9.45
CA ALA A 155 -8.84 -23.31 -8.52
C ALA A 155 -7.48 -22.69 -8.12
N LEU A 156 -7.06 -22.93 -6.88
CA LEU A 156 -5.67 -22.75 -6.48
C LEU A 156 -4.77 -23.64 -7.32
N ARG A 157 -3.57 -23.14 -7.65
CA ARG A 157 -2.63 -23.83 -8.52
C ARG A 157 -1.24 -23.87 -7.92
N GLY A 158 -0.54 -24.96 -8.19
CA GLY A 158 0.90 -25.01 -8.05
C GLY A 158 1.54 -24.06 -9.06
N ARG A 159 2.80 -23.72 -8.80
CA ARG A 159 3.66 -22.95 -9.71
C ARG A 159 3.91 -23.65 -11.05
N ASP A 160 3.73 -24.97 -11.09
CA ASP A 160 3.71 -25.81 -12.29
C ASP A 160 2.39 -25.73 -13.07
N GLY A 161 1.40 -25.00 -12.55
CA GLY A 161 0.06 -24.82 -13.14
C GLY A 161 -0.95 -25.91 -12.75
N ALA A 162 -0.50 -26.96 -12.04
CA ALA A 162 -1.35 -28.04 -11.58
C ALA A 162 -2.44 -27.50 -10.64
N PRO A 163 -3.74 -27.71 -10.92
CA PRO A 163 -4.78 -27.28 -10.02
C PRO A 163 -4.74 -28.11 -8.74
N LEU A 164 -5.23 -27.53 -7.65
CA LEU A 164 -5.56 -28.27 -6.45
C LEU A 164 -6.54 -29.39 -6.83
N GLU A 165 -6.20 -30.64 -6.47
CA GLU A 165 -6.86 -31.85 -6.95
C GLU A 165 -8.39 -31.80 -6.83
N ARG A 166 -8.89 -31.22 -5.74
CA ARG A 166 -10.31 -31.01 -5.46
C ARG A 166 -10.49 -29.81 -4.53
N SER A 167 -11.68 -29.23 -4.52
CA SER A 167 -12.00 -28.19 -3.52
C SER A 167 -11.97 -28.79 -2.12
N MET A 168 -11.33 -28.08 -1.18
CA MET A 168 -11.21 -28.48 0.21
C MET A 168 -11.94 -27.46 1.09
N GLU A 169 -12.60 -27.97 2.12
CA GLU A 169 -13.27 -27.15 3.12
C GLU A 169 -12.86 -27.65 4.50
N TYR A 170 -12.34 -26.76 5.32
CA TYR A 170 -11.96 -27.04 6.69
C TYR A 170 -12.74 -26.12 7.60
N ALA A 171 -13.23 -26.65 8.70
CA ALA A 171 -13.91 -25.86 9.70
C ALA A 171 -13.14 -25.92 11.02
N PHE A 172 -13.14 -24.80 11.75
CA PHE A 172 -12.54 -24.66 13.06
C PHE A 172 -13.36 -23.71 13.91
N GLU A 173 -13.19 -23.79 15.23
CA GLU A 173 -13.89 -22.96 16.21
C GLU A 173 -12.88 -22.15 17.01
N THR A 174 -13.12 -20.85 17.10
CA THR A 174 -12.27 -19.95 17.85
C THR A 174 -12.53 -20.07 19.35
N THR A 175 -11.52 -19.71 20.12
CA THR A 175 -11.55 -19.66 21.58
C THR A 175 -12.60 -18.67 22.13
N ARG A 176 -12.94 -18.80 23.42
CA ARG A 176 -13.91 -17.90 24.08
C ARG A 176 -13.25 -16.58 24.44
N ALA A 177 -14.08 -15.54 24.58
CA ALA A 177 -13.61 -14.21 24.96
C ALA A 177 -13.04 -14.17 26.39
N ASP A 178 -13.42 -15.10 27.27
CA ASP A 178 -12.98 -15.12 28.68
C ASP A 178 -11.69 -15.92 28.91
N ASP A 179 -11.20 -16.64 27.89
CA ASP A 179 -9.94 -17.40 27.96
C ASP A 179 -8.72 -16.47 27.74
N THR A 180 -7.54 -17.03 27.53
CA THR A 180 -6.38 -16.34 26.92
C THR A 180 -6.52 -16.45 25.40
N PRO A 181 -7.16 -15.48 24.72
CA PRO A 181 -7.69 -15.71 23.40
C PRO A 181 -6.66 -15.41 22.31
N PHE A 182 -5.43 -15.04 22.69
CA PHE A 182 -4.37 -14.66 21.79
C PHE A 182 -3.12 -15.50 22.03
N LEU A 183 -2.37 -15.69 20.95
CA LEU A 183 -1.02 -16.18 20.91
C LEU A 183 -0.05 -15.03 21.16
N ASP A 184 0.87 -15.20 22.11
CA ASP A 184 2.04 -14.34 22.24
C ASP A 184 3.20 -14.94 21.46
N GLU A 185 3.66 -14.23 20.42
CA GLU A 185 4.77 -14.70 19.58
C GLU A 185 6.15 -14.48 20.22
N ALA A 186 6.23 -13.62 21.25
CA ALA A 186 7.46 -13.30 21.95
C ALA A 186 7.26 -13.31 23.47
N PRO A 187 6.92 -14.47 24.06
CA PRO A 187 6.63 -14.60 25.50
C PRO A 187 7.83 -14.29 26.40
N GLU A 188 9.05 -14.37 25.87
CA GLU A 188 10.28 -14.01 26.58
C GLU A 188 10.56 -12.51 26.63
N ARG A 189 9.88 -11.70 25.79
CA ARG A 189 10.05 -10.25 25.75
C ARG A 189 9.02 -9.56 26.66
N SER A 190 9.50 -8.79 27.63
CA SER A 190 8.65 -7.89 28.40
C SER A 190 8.23 -6.69 27.55
N ALA A 191 6.93 -6.42 27.48
CA ALA A 191 6.39 -5.22 26.85
C ALA A 191 6.66 -3.97 27.70
N ARG A 192 6.96 -2.86 27.04
CA ARG A 192 7.14 -1.53 27.64
C ARG A 192 6.20 -0.52 27.01
N LEU A 193 5.79 0.46 27.81
CA LEU A 193 4.95 1.57 27.39
C LEU A 193 5.76 2.88 27.48
N THR A 194 5.90 3.56 26.36
CA THR A 194 6.57 4.86 26.25
C THR A 194 5.62 5.91 25.70
N ILE A 195 5.91 7.18 25.93
CA ILE A 195 5.20 8.29 25.30
C ILE A 195 5.88 8.61 23.97
N GLU A 196 5.08 8.83 22.92
CA GLU A 196 5.57 9.24 21.60
C GLU A 196 6.07 10.68 21.61
N ASP A 197 5.24 11.60 22.11
CA ASP A 197 5.58 13.02 22.28
C ASP A 197 5.18 13.51 23.68
N ALA A 198 6.11 14.18 24.36
CA ALA A 198 5.87 14.76 25.67
C ALA A 198 5.09 16.09 25.57
N THR A 199 5.05 16.73 24.39
CA THR A 199 4.39 18.01 24.16
C THR A 199 3.24 17.86 23.17
N VAL A 200 2.07 18.43 23.49
CA VAL A 200 0.90 18.44 22.59
C VAL A 200 0.16 19.78 22.69
N GLY A 201 -0.68 20.10 21.70
CA GLY A 201 -1.65 21.18 21.80
C GLY A 201 -2.79 20.89 22.78
N ALA A 202 -3.46 21.93 23.28
CA ALA A 202 -4.54 21.84 24.28
C ALA A 202 -5.68 20.87 23.98
N GLY A 203 -5.94 20.55 22.72
CA GLY A 203 -6.98 19.59 22.30
C GLY A 203 -6.45 18.37 21.57
N GLU A 204 -5.13 18.21 21.49
CA GLU A 204 -4.48 17.10 20.79
C GLU A 204 -4.30 15.91 21.75
N PRO A 205 -4.46 14.66 21.27
CA PRO A 205 -4.25 13.49 22.10
C PRO A 205 -2.76 13.23 22.32
N TRP A 206 -2.43 12.65 23.47
CA TRP A 206 -1.14 11.99 23.62
C TRP A 206 -1.19 10.59 23.05
N HIS A 207 -0.04 10.11 22.59
CA HIS A 207 0.11 8.74 22.13
C HIS A 207 1.09 7.98 22.99
N LEU A 208 0.68 6.80 23.43
CA LEU A 208 1.55 5.82 24.05
C LEU A 208 1.90 4.74 23.03
N LEU A 209 3.17 4.38 23.00
CA LEU A 209 3.72 3.33 22.17
C LEU A 209 4.03 2.13 23.05
N SER A 210 3.56 0.96 22.65
CA SER A 210 4.02 -0.31 23.18
C SER A 210 4.85 -1.04 22.14
N ASP A 211 5.98 -1.58 22.59
CA ASP A 211 6.86 -2.41 21.77
C ASP A 211 6.35 -3.86 21.65
N LYS A 212 5.11 -4.15 22.04
CA LYS A 212 4.39 -5.41 21.77
C LYS A 212 2.92 -5.10 21.50
N ALA A 213 2.22 -6.05 20.89
CA ALA A 213 0.77 -6.03 20.82
C ALA A 213 0.13 -5.95 22.23
N VAL A 214 -0.96 -5.19 22.34
CA VAL A 214 -1.72 -4.99 23.58
C VAL A 214 -2.98 -5.85 23.54
N ASP A 215 -3.35 -6.48 24.66
CA ASP A 215 -4.67 -7.08 24.82
C ASP A 215 -5.71 -5.96 25.02
N PRO A 216 -6.59 -5.70 24.04
CA PRO A 216 -7.52 -4.58 24.11
C PRO A 216 -8.50 -4.69 25.28
N ARG A 217 -8.76 -5.89 25.80
CA ARG A 217 -9.63 -6.10 26.99
C ARG A 217 -9.02 -5.52 28.26
N SER A 218 -7.70 -5.35 28.29
CA SER A 218 -6.96 -4.79 29.43
C SER A 218 -6.87 -3.26 29.40
N LEU A 219 -7.34 -2.62 28.31
CA LEU A 219 -7.33 -1.18 28.15
C LEU A 219 -8.62 -0.57 28.74
N SER A 220 -8.50 0.13 29.86
CA SER A 220 -9.60 0.89 30.47
C SER A 220 -9.33 2.39 30.42
N ASN A 221 -10.39 3.19 30.22
CA ASN A 221 -10.32 4.66 30.23
C ASN A 221 -9.87 5.16 31.61
N GLU A 222 -10.42 4.59 32.67
CA GLU A 222 -10.23 5.03 34.07
C GLU A 222 -8.78 4.86 34.58
N ARG A 223 -7.90 4.23 33.81
CA ARG A 223 -6.53 3.93 34.19
C ARG A 223 -5.62 5.15 34.13
N PHE A 224 -5.82 6.03 33.17
CA PHE A 224 -4.90 7.11 32.88
C PHE A 224 -5.50 8.44 33.33
N VAL A 225 -4.73 9.19 34.10
CA VAL A 225 -5.11 10.55 34.53
C VAL A 225 -3.95 11.49 34.32
N LEU A 226 -4.28 12.75 34.05
CA LEU A 226 -3.31 13.84 34.14
C LEU A 226 -3.49 14.57 35.46
N VAL A 227 -2.38 14.93 36.08
CA VAL A 227 -2.35 15.81 37.24
C VAL A 227 -1.61 17.08 36.85
N PRO A 228 -2.22 18.27 36.96
CA PRO A 228 -1.52 19.53 36.74
C PRO A 228 -0.30 19.64 37.67
N SER A 229 0.88 19.82 37.08
CA SER A 229 2.13 19.99 37.81
C SER A 229 2.19 21.42 38.35
N ARG A 230 1.95 21.62 39.65
CA ARG A 230 2.05 22.95 40.31
C ARG A 230 3.47 23.53 40.40
N ILE A 231 4.44 22.94 39.69
CA ILE A 231 5.87 23.22 39.87
C ILE A 231 6.25 24.62 39.35
N ASP A 232 5.50 25.20 38.40
CA ASP A 232 5.90 26.46 37.77
C ASP A 232 5.32 27.73 38.40
N ALA A 233 4.20 27.66 39.12
CA ALA A 233 3.58 28.85 39.71
C ALA A 233 4.45 29.50 40.80
N GLN A 234 5.25 28.72 41.54
CA GLN A 234 6.13 29.28 42.57
C GLN A 234 7.49 29.78 42.05
N ARG A 235 7.91 29.36 40.84
CA ARG A 235 9.23 29.72 40.32
C ARG A 235 9.24 31.08 39.63
N ASN A 236 8.12 31.49 39.03
CA ASN A 236 7.99 32.80 38.40
C ASN A 236 7.72 33.94 39.41
N ASP A 237 7.01 33.68 40.52
CA ASP A 237 6.77 34.70 41.56
C ASP A 237 8.01 34.98 42.43
N ALA A 238 8.94 34.05 42.53
CA ALA A 238 10.16 34.21 43.33
C ALA A 238 11.25 35.06 42.64
N GLN A 239 11.10 35.37 41.35
CA GLN A 239 12.12 36.09 40.58
C GLN A 239 11.84 37.59 40.43
N ASP A 240 10.64 38.06 40.82
CA ASP A 240 10.23 39.49 40.77
C ASP A 240 10.14 40.18 42.14
N ALA A 241 10.37 39.47 43.26
CA ALA A 241 10.32 40.05 44.60
C ALA A 241 11.69 39.99 45.30
N GLY A 242 12.51 41.02 45.06
CA GLY A 242 13.77 41.27 45.78
C GLY A 242 13.58 41.72 47.24
N THR A 243 12.86 40.95 48.05
CA THR A 243 12.71 41.22 49.50
C THR A 243 12.90 39.94 50.31
N ALA A 244 13.85 39.97 51.24
CA ALA A 244 14.24 38.83 52.07
C ALA A 244 13.06 38.28 52.90
N PRO A 245 12.79 36.96 52.87
CA PRO A 245 11.74 36.38 53.69
C PRO A 245 12.28 36.07 55.09
N THR A 246 11.81 36.83 56.08
CA THR A 246 11.72 36.36 57.47
C THR A 246 10.24 36.17 57.76
N ASN A 247 9.74 34.95 57.53
CA ASN A 247 8.56 34.45 58.23
C ASN A 247 8.47 32.93 58.07
N THR A 248 8.51 32.28 59.22
CA THR A 248 8.23 30.86 59.43
C THR A 248 6.85 30.53 58.86
N PRO A 249 6.69 29.49 58.03
CA PRO A 249 5.39 29.14 57.46
C PRO A 249 4.46 28.65 58.57
N GLN A 250 3.47 29.47 58.89
CA GLN A 250 2.32 29.06 59.69
C GLN A 250 1.46 28.14 58.81
N VAL A 251 1.49 26.85 59.12
CA VAL A 251 0.68 25.82 58.47
C VAL A 251 -0.76 25.98 58.96
N ASP A 252 -1.49 26.91 58.36
CA ASP A 252 -2.93 27.00 58.54
C ASP A 252 -3.57 25.83 57.78
N GLY A 253 -4.17 24.91 58.55
CA GLY A 253 -4.77 23.66 58.10
C GLY A 253 -6.03 23.85 57.27
N HIS A 254 -5.90 24.41 56.06
CA HIS A 254 -6.93 24.28 55.06
C HIS A 254 -7.04 22.81 54.63
N PRO A 255 -8.26 22.23 54.59
CA PRO A 255 -8.46 20.86 54.16
C PRO A 255 -7.88 20.71 52.77
N SER A 256 -6.95 19.77 52.63
CA SER A 256 -6.29 19.37 51.40
C SER A 256 -7.34 19.21 50.29
N ALA A 257 -7.46 20.24 49.45
CA ALA A 257 -8.25 20.15 48.23
C ALA A 257 -7.73 18.93 47.48
N ARG A 258 -8.63 17.97 47.19
CA ARG A 258 -8.28 16.78 46.43
C ARG A 258 -7.59 17.25 45.14
N PRO A 259 -6.45 16.65 44.75
CA PRO A 259 -5.83 16.97 43.49
C PRO A 259 -6.87 16.83 42.39
N GLU A 260 -6.97 17.86 41.55
CA GLU A 260 -7.84 17.87 40.38
C GLU A 260 -7.20 16.96 39.35
N PHE A 261 -7.87 15.85 39.05
CA PHE A 261 -7.45 14.91 38.03
C PHE A 261 -8.20 15.23 36.75
N VAL A 262 -7.50 15.23 35.62
CA VAL A 262 -8.13 15.21 34.31
C VAL A 262 -8.20 13.75 33.86
N GLU A 263 -9.40 13.25 33.65
CA GLU A 263 -9.61 11.89 33.15
C GLU A 263 -9.20 11.79 31.68
N LEU A 264 -8.59 10.67 31.32
CA LEU A 264 -8.23 10.38 29.94
C LEU A 264 -9.10 9.26 29.39
N ARG A 265 -9.57 9.41 28.16
CA ARG A 265 -10.10 8.29 27.39
C ARG A 265 -8.94 7.64 26.64
N ALA A 266 -8.74 6.35 26.88
CA ALA A 266 -7.73 5.57 26.18
C ALA A 266 -8.36 4.79 25.03
N ARG A 267 -7.75 4.82 23.85
CA ARG A 267 -8.21 4.09 22.67
C ARG A 267 -7.03 3.42 21.99
N LEU A 268 -7.11 2.11 21.77
CA LEU A 268 -6.13 1.40 20.96
C LEU A 268 -6.39 1.74 19.49
N VAL A 269 -5.50 2.51 18.87
CA VAL A 269 -5.66 2.97 17.47
C VAL A 269 -4.96 2.04 16.49
N GLU A 270 -3.89 1.38 16.94
CA GLU A 270 -3.10 0.42 16.18
C GLU A 270 -2.67 -0.74 17.07
N ASN A 271 -2.77 -1.97 16.55
CA ASN A 271 -2.36 -3.19 17.25
C ASN A 271 -1.80 -4.17 16.22
N ARG A 272 -0.49 -4.41 16.26
CA ARG A 272 0.27 -5.35 15.41
C ARG A 272 1.08 -6.27 16.31
N PRO A 273 1.45 -7.49 15.88
CA PRO A 273 2.22 -8.43 16.70
C PRO A 273 3.43 -7.79 17.40
N GLU A 274 4.14 -6.93 16.67
CA GLU A 274 5.37 -6.27 17.09
C GLU A 274 5.18 -4.91 17.79
N PHE A 275 3.98 -4.30 17.74
CA PHE A 275 3.78 -2.91 18.16
C PHE A 275 2.31 -2.56 18.41
N ALA A 276 2.04 -1.67 19.36
CA ALA A 276 0.73 -1.09 19.58
C ALA A 276 0.79 0.41 19.87
N ARG A 277 -0.24 1.16 19.45
CA ARG A 277 -0.39 2.59 19.70
C ARG A 277 -1.70 2.88 20.41
N ILE A 278 -1.62 3.53 21.56
CA ILE A 278 -2.76 3.93 22.38
C ILE A 278 -2.88 5.46 22.36
N GLU A 279 -4.03 5.96 21.95
CA GLU A 279 -4.40 7.36 21.98
C GLU A 279 -5.03 7.70 23.34
N LEU A 280 -4.56 8.78 23.98
CA LEU A 280 -5.05 9.31 25.24
C LEU A 280 -5.68 10.69 25.01
N MET A 281 -7.00 10.77 25.16
CA MET A 281 -7.77 12.00 24.93
C MET A 281 -8.34 12.56 26.26
N PRO A 282 -8.04 13.80 26.64
CA PRO A 282 -8.61 14.44 27.83
C PRO A 282 -10.14 14.50 27.80
N ARG A 283 -10.76 14.27 28.97
CA ARG A 283 -12.21 14.31 29.16
C ARG A 283 -12.58 15.12 30.39
N ASP A 284 -13.66 15.88 30.27
CA ASP A 284 -14.28 16.53 31.41
C ASP A 284 -15.14 15.54 32.21
N ALA A 285 -15.68 16.00 33.34
CA ALA A 285 -16.55 15.18 34.21
C ALA A 285 -17.86 14.73 33.53
N SER A 286 -18.21 15.28 32.36
CA SER A 286 -19.35 14.85 31.55
C SER A 286 -18.98 13.82 30.48
N GLY A 287 -17.69 13.50 30.33
CA GLY A 287 -17.16 12.59 29.32
C GLY A 287 -17.00 13.21 27.94
N LEU A 288 -17.10 14.54 27.80
CA LEU A 288 -16.81 15.25 26.56
C LEU A 288 -15.31 15.54 26.44
N PRO A 289 -14.76 15.66 25.22
CA PRO A 289 -13.37 16.07 25.04
C PRO A 289 -13.11 17.40 25.76
N GLN A 290 -12.08 17.44 26.59
CA GLN A 290 -11.69 18.62 27.35
C GLN A 290 -10.47 19.27 26.71
N LEU A 291 -10.51 20.59 26.52
CA LEU A 291 -9.30 21.35 26.24
C LEU A 291 -8.53 21.54 27.54
N LEU A 292 -7.25 21.21 27.52
CA LEU A 292 -6.36 21.40 28.65
C LEU A 292 -5.81 22.82 28.69
N GLU A 293 -5.61 23.33 29.90
CA GLU A 293 -4.90 24.59 30.08
C GLU A 293 -3.42 24.41 29.74
N VAL A 294 -2.80 25.45 29.18
CA VAL A 294 -1.36 25.46 28.91
C VAL A 294 -0.59 25.31 30.20
N GLY A 295 0.35 24.38 30.22
CA GLY A 295 1.16 24.09 31.38
C GLY A 295 1.70 22.68 31.41
N ALA A 296 2.40 22.37 32.49
CA ALA A 296 2.94 21.04 32.73
C ALA A 296 1.90 20.15 33.40
N TYR A 297 1.79 18.91 32.94
CA TYR A 297 0.99 17.84 33.50
C TYR A 297 1.88 16.65 33.82
N SER A 298 1.40 15.80 34.71
CA SER A 298 2.01 14.52 35.02
C SER A 298 1.06 13.42 34.58
N LEU A 299 1.47 12.58 33.64
CA LEU A 299 0.72 11.36 33.32
C LEU A 299 0.92 10.33 34.41
N ILE A 300 -0.18 9.85 34.95
CA ILE A 300 -0.19 8.83 36.00
C ILE A 300 -1.09 7.68 35.55
N GLU A 301 -0.56 6.48 35.67
CA GLU A 301 -1.32 5.25 35.55
C GLU A 301 -1.80 4.85 36.94
N VAL A 302 -3.10 4.94 37.21
CA VAL A 302 -3.70 4.69 38.52
C VAL A 302 -3.98 3.19 38.68
N PRO A 303 -3.16 2.42 39.43
CA PRO A 303 -3.28 0.96 39.44
C PRO A 303 -4.55 0.47 40.14
N SER A 304 -5.16 1.30 40.98
CA SER A 304 -6.39 0.99 41.72
C SER A 304 -7.66 1.13 40.87
N LEU A 305 -7.59 1.69 39.65
CA LEU A 305 -8.74 1.96 38.78
C LEU A 305 -8.85 1.00 37.57
N GLY A 306 -8.32 -0.23 37.68
CA GLY A 306 -8.52 -1.23 36.63
C GLY A 306 -7.60 -2.45 36.71
N VAL A 307 -7.84 -3.41 35.83
CA VAL A 307 -6.94 -4.55 35.60
C VAL A 307 -5.67 -4.04 34.93
N PRO A 308 -4.45 -4.49 35.30
CA PRO A 308 -3.22 -4.10 34.61
C PRO A 308 -3.31 -4.17 33.08
N LEU A 309 -2.75 -3.17 32.38
CA LEU A 309 -2.58 -3.24 30.93
C LEU A 309 -1.68 -4.43 30.63
N ARG A 310 -2.07 -5.29 29.70
CA ARG A 310 -1.41 -6.56 29.40
C ARG A 310 -1.08 -6.65 27.92
N ASP A 311 -0.01 -7.38 27.62
CA ASP A 311 0.23 -7.86 26.27
C ASP A 311 -0.71 -9.04 25.94
N LEU A 312 -0.62 -9.54 24.71
CA LEU A 312 -1.44 -10.67 24.25
C LEU A 312 -1.22 -11.96 25.06
N GLY A 313 -0.05 -12.12 25.70
CA GLY A 313 0.27 -13.25 26.58
C GLY A 313 -0.33 -13.12 27.98
N GLY A 314 -0.98 -12.00 28.29
CA GLY A 314 -1.51 -11.68 29.60
C GLY A 314 -0.44 -11.16 30.57
N THR A 315 0.79 -10.89 30.11
CA THR A 315 1.85 -10.31 30.93
C THR A 315 1.60 -8.82 31.10
N PRO A 316 1.66 -8.27 32.33
CA PRO A 316 1.51 -6.83 32.52
C PRO A 316 2.57 -6.04 31.76
N ILE A 317 2.15 -5.05 30.97
CA ILE A 317 3.05 -4.14 30.27
C ILE A 317 3.73 -3.23 31.30
N GLU A 318 5.05 -3.11 31.24
CA GLU A 318 5.80 -2.19 32.10
C GLU A 318 5.58 -0.75 31.64
N SER A 319 5.35 0.14 32.59
CA SER A 319 5.07 1.55 32.31
C SER A 319 5.84 2.42 33.30
N ALA A 320 6.53 3.42 32.76
CA ALA A 320 7.27 4.40 33.56
C ALA A 320 6.32 5.26 34.42
N PHE A 321 5.03 5.31 34.10
CA PHE A 321 4.03 6.19 34.70
C PHE A 321 3.30 5.58 35.92
N ARG A 322 3.63 4.34 36.32
CA ARG A 322 2.97 3.64 37.46
C ARG A 322 3.31 4.19 38.84
N ASN A 323 4.38 4.96 38.95
CA ASN A 323 4.90 5.42 40.23
C ASN A 323 4.90 6.94 40.26
N LEU A 324 4.16 7.54 41.20
CA LEU A 324 4.08 8.99 41.41
C LEU A 324 5.47 9.63 41.61
N ALA A 325 6.47 8.86 42.06
CA ALA A 325 7.85 9.32 42.19
C ALA A 325 8.57 9.54 40.84
N PHE A 326 8.02 9.01 39.74
CA PHE A 326 8.59 9.03 38.38
C PHE A 326 7.58 9.56 37.35
N ALA A 327 6.72 10.50 37.75
CA ALA A 327 5.82 11.17 36.83
C ALA A 327 6.60 11.78 35.66
N VAL A 328 6.25 11.39 34.44
CA VAL A 328 6.84 11.98 33.23
C VAL A 328 6.13 13.30 32.98
N PRO A 329 6.87 14.43 32.95
CA PRO A 329 6.27 15.72 32.68
C PRO A 329 5.81 15.75 31.22
N LEU A 330 4.53 16.06 31.04
CA LEU A 330 3.92 16.37 29.76
C LEU A 330 3.64 17.85 29.69
N PHE A 331 3.73 18.42 28.50
CA PHE A 331 3.55 19.84 28.30
C PHE A 331 2.37 20.06 27.35
N VAL A 332 1.42 20.86 27.81
CA VAL A 332 0.40 21.44 26.95
C VAL A 332 0.89 22.82 26.58
N GLU A 333 1.17 23.03 25.31
CA GLU A 333 1.56 24.35 24.81
C GLU A 333 0.34 25.11 24.29
N ASN A 334 0.47 26.44 24.23
CA ASN A 334 -0.45 27.24 23.44
C ASN A 334 -0.29 26.78 21.99
N ALA A 335 -1.14 25.86 21.57
CA ALA A 335 -1.51 25.78 20.17
C ALA A 335 -1.84 27.22 19.77
N ALA A 336 -1.21 27.72 18.71
CA ALA A 336 -1.59 29.00 18.11
C ALA A 336 -3.14 29.07 18.09
N PRO A 337 -3.74 30.20 18.50
CA PRO A 337 -5.10 30.27 19.03
C PRO A 337 -6.05 29.33 18.29
N LEU A 338 -6.56 28.33 19.02
CA LEU A 338 -7.70 27.51 18.63
C LEU A 338 -8.88 28.44 18.38
N VAL A 339 -9.02 28.89 17.13
CA VAL A 339 -10.29 29.36 16.60
C VAL A 339 -11.26 28.19 16.79
N LEU A 340 -12.40 28.44 17.42
CA LEU A 340 -13.53 27.50 17.51
C LEU A 340 -13.99 27.13 16.09
N GLY A 341 -13.30 26.18 15.50
CA GLY A 341 -13.56 25.52 14.24
C GLY A 341 -13.12 24.08 14.42
N ARG A 342 -13.94 23.14 13.98
CA ARG A 342 -13.67 21.71 14.10
C ARG A 342 -12.44 21.42 13.22
N ARG A 343 -11.39 20.88 13.82
CA ARG A 343 -10.06 20.68 13.22
C ARG A 343 -9.85 19.18 12.98
N LEU A 344 -9.36 18.81 11.79
CA LEU A 344 -8.88 17.48 11.45
C LEU A 344 -7.41 17.66 11.09
N ILE A 345 -6.54 17.14 11.94
CA ILE A 345 -5.12 17.03 11.65
C ILE A 345 -4.93 15.65 11.08
N GLU A 346 -4.67 15.57 9.77
CA GLU A 346 -4.24 14.31 9.19
C GLU A 346 -2.72 14.25 9.24
N THR A 347 -2.23 13.32 10.06
CA THR A 347 -0.85 12.85 10.01
C THR A 347 -0.83 11.65 9.07
N PHE A 348 0.03 11.68 8.06
CA PHE A 348 -0.03 10.76 6.91
C PHE A 348 0.51 9.36 7.22
N ALA A 349 0.28 8.84 8.42
CA ALA A 349 0.96 7.67 8.99
C ALA A 349 0.46 6.32 8.45
N SER A 350 -0.58 6.30 7.60
CA SER A 350 -1.11 5.06 7.01
C SER A 350 -1.17 5.10 5.48
N ASP A 351 -0.52 4.11 4.85
CA ASP A 351 -0.57 3.82 3.42
C ASP A 351 -2.00 3.57 2.91
N ASP A 352 -2.95 3.20 3.79
CA ASP A 352 -4.35 2.93 3.43
C ASP A 352 -5.08 4.17 2.93
N LEU A 353 -4.56 5.36 3.24
CA LEU A 353 -5.06 6.63 2.74
C LEU A 353 -4.52 6.96 1.35
N ALA A 354 -3.60 6.18 0.78
CA ALA A 354 -3.11 6.42 -0.57
C ALA A 354 -4.17 6.01 -1.62
N SER A 355 -4.73 6.98 -2.35
CA SER A 355 -5.61 6.67 -3.48
C SER A 355 -4.81 6.01 -4.62
N PRO A 356 -5.25 4.86 -5.16
CA PRO A 356 -4.61 4.19 -6.31
C PRO A 356 -4.78 4.96 -7.64
N ARG A 357 -5.32 6.18 -7.60
CA ARG A 357 -5.61 7.00 -8.78
C ARG A 357 -4.33 7.63 -9.34
N SER A 358 -4.21 7.72 -10.67
CA SER A 358 -3.18 8.54 -11.31
C SER A 358 -3.64 10.00 -11.33
N VAL A 359 -2.70 10.93 -11.17
CA VAL A 359 -2.98 12.36 -11.15
C VAL A 359 -2.53 12.97 -12.47
N ASP A 360 -3.41 13.69 -13.14
CA ASP A 360 -3.09 14.35 -14.41
C ASP A 360 -2.02 15.43 -14.21
N GLY A 361 -1.06 15.48 -15.13
CA GLY A 361 0.09 16.39 -15.08
C GLY A 361 1.23 15.93 -14.15
N SER A 362 1.06 14.80 -13.45
CA SER A 362 2.11 14.21 -12.63
C SER A 362 2.97 13.24 -13.44
N ILE A 363 4.28 13.23 -13.18
CA ILE A 363 5.19 12.24 -13.78
C ILE A 363 5.18 10.91 -13.02
N GLY A 364 4.70 10.91 -11.77
CA GLY A 364 4.57 9.71 -10.97
C GLY A 364 4.01 9.97 -9.58
N GLN A 365 3.71 8.89 -8.87
CA GLN A 365 3.15 9.01 -7.54
C GLN A 365 4.23 9.36 -6.49
N ALA A 366 3.94 10.29 -5.59
CA ALA A 366 4.65 10.38 -4.32
C ALA A 366 4.32 9.16 -3.43
N ARG A 367 4.92 9.04 -2.25
CA ARG A 367 4.73 7.92 -1.32
C ARG A 367 4.34 8.42 0.06
N TRP A 368 3.45 7.67 0.69
CA TRP A 368 3.23 7.73 2.14
C TRP A 368 4.34 6.89 2.76
N GLU A 369 5.04 7.47 3.73
CA GLU A 369 5.96 6.73 4.56
C GLU A 369 5.32 6.52 5.92
N GLY A 370 5.61 5.37 6.54
CA GLY A 370 5.09 5.02 7.86
C GLY A 370 5.55 5.96 8.99
N ASP A 371 6.37 6.96 8.69
CA ASP A 371 6.74 8.07 9.60
C ASP A 371 5.76 9.25 9.53
N GLY A 372 4.65 9.13 8.79
CA GLY A 372 3.65 10.20 8.69
C GLY A 372 3.93 11.23 7.62
N ARG A 373 4.86 10.97 6.70
CA ARG A 373 5.26 11.94 5.66
C ARG A 373 4.86 11.50 4.28
N VAL A 374 4.50 12.47 3.46
CA VAL A 374 4.43 12.34 2.01
C VAL A 374 5.77 12.77 1.42
N ARG A 375 6.49 11.79 0.85
CA ARG A 375 7.83 11.94 0.29
C ARG A 375 7.87 11.43 -1.13
N LEU A 376 8.92 11.81 -1.85
CA LEU A 376 9.26 11.20 -3.12
C LEU A 376 10.49 10.31 -2.93
N LEU A 377 10.53 9.21 -3.66
CA LEU A 377 11.69 8.34 -3.73
C LEU A 377 12.28 8.49 -5.12
N LEU A 378 13.49 9.04 -5.24
CA LEU A 378 14.20 9.07 -6.52
C LEU A 378 15.34 8.05 -6.47
N PRO A 379 15.25 6.92 -7.20
CA PRO A 379 16.36 5.98 -7.25
C PRO A 379 17.61 6.67 -7.80
N ARG A 380 18.75 6.55 -7.12
CA ARG A 380 20.03 7.09 -7.61
C ARG A 380 20.37 6.61 -9.03
N ALA A 381 19.92 5.40 -9.35
CA ALA A 381 20.11 4.77 -10.65
C ALA A 381 19.31 5.39 -11.82
N VAL A 382 18.47 6.42 -11.60
CA VAL A 382 17.78 7.14 -12.70
C VAL A 382 18.72 7.88 -13.65
N GLY A 383 19.99 8.05 -13.24
CA GLY A 383 21.03 8.64 -14.07
C GLY A 383 20.95 10.16 -14.19
N THR A 384 21.72 10.70 -15.13
CA THR A 384 21.97 12.14 -15.27
C THR A 384 20.96 12.88 -16.14
N GLY A 385 20.06 12.18 -16.82
CA GLY A 385 19.11 12.82 -17.76
C GLY A 385 19.79 13.38 -19.02
N LYS A 386 21.07 13.07 -19.26
CA LYS A 386 21.88 13.62 -20.37
C LYS A 386 21.32 13.35 -21.77
N ASP A 387 20.45 12.36 -21.90
CA ASP A 387 19.83 12.02 -23.19
C ASP A 387 18.58 12.83 -23.51
N GLY A 388 18.13 13.69 -22.59
CA GLY A 388 16.87 14.40 -22.75
C GLY A 388 15.67 13.45 -22.78
N ALA A 389 14.57 13.88 -23.38
CA ALA A 389 13.42 13.01 -23.57
C ALA A 389 13.72 12.03 -24.72
N VAL A 390 13.62 10.73 -24.45
CA VAL A 390 13.96 9.68 -25.40
C VAL A 390 12.70 8.97 -25.86
N GLU A 391 12.37 9.11 -27.14
CA GLU A 391 11.45 8.22 -27.85
C GLU A 391 12.28 7.13 -28.53
N LEU A 392 12.31 5.95 -27.91
CA LEU A 392 13.17 4.86 -28.32
C LEU A 392 12.46 3.99 -29.38
N THR A 393 12.89 4.15 -30.63
CA THR A 393 12.43 3.32 -31.77
C THR A 393 13.51 2.37 -32.29
N ASP A 394 14.78 2.73 -32.11
CA ASP A 394 15.95 1.93 -32.46
C ASP A 394 17.08 2.23 -31.45
N PRO A 395 17.57 1.23 -30.69
CA PRO A 395 18.63 1.45 -29.72
C PRO A 395 20.03 1.45 -30.35
N GLY A 396 20.19 0.97 -31.60
CA GLY A 396 21.49 0.68 -32.19
C GLY A 396 22.31 -0.26 -31.31
N GLU A 397 23.59 0.06 -31.10
CA GLU A 397 24.49 -0.71 -30.23
C GLU A 397 24.42 -0.27 -28.75
N ARG A 398 23.61 0.74 -28.43
CA ARG A 398 23.61 1.38 -27.13
C ARG A 398 22.84 0.54 -26.11
N THR A 399 23.46 0.29 -24.96
CA THR A 399 22.86 -0.52 -23.87
C THR A 399 22.40 0.30 -22.68
N ARG A 400 22.79 1.58 -22.60
CA ARG A 400 22.53 2.44 -21.45
C ARG A 400 21.91 3.76 -21.86
N PHE A 401 20.72 4.04 -21.37
CA PHE A 401 19.98 5.29 -21.56
C PHE A 401 19.77 5.95 -20.19
N GLU A 402 20.00 7.26 -20.13
CA GLU A 402 19.80 8.12 -18.97
C GLU A 402 18.96 9.32 -19.43
N ALA A 403 17.68 9.05 -19.62
CA ALA A 403 16.71 9.99 -20.17
C ALA A 403 16.06 10.87 -19.10
N THR A 404 15.44 11.96 -19.51
CA THR A 404 14.53 12.73 -18.65
C THR A 404 13.15 12.09 -18.59
N ASP A 405 12.67 11.59 -19.73
CA ASP A 405 11.53 10.69 -19.88
C ASP A 405 11.90 9.64 -20.93
N LEU A 406 11.37 8.43 -20.79
CA LEU A 406 11.62 7.36 -21.75
C LEU A 406 10.29 6.82 -22.27
N THR A 407 10.15 6.76 -23.59
CA THR A 407 8.96 6.19 -24.24
C THR A 407 9.36 5.19 -25.32
N ILE A 408 8.77 4.00 -25.32
CA ILE A 408 8.72 3.11 -26.50
C ILE A 408 7.31 3.24 -27.08
N PRO A 409 7.12 3.93 -28.21
CA PRO A 409 5.80 4.28 -28.71
C PRO A 409 5.05 3.06 -29.27
N THR A 410 3.72 3.15 -29.32
CA THR A 410 2.88 2.12 -29.93
C THR A 410 3.31 1.81 -31.36
N GLY A 411 3.49 0.53 -31.66
CA GLY A 411 3.94 0.06 -32.98
C GLY A 411 5.46 -0.01 -33.15
N ALA A 412 6.26 0.60 -32.28
CA ALA A 412 7.71 0.40 -32.29
C ALA A 412 8.07 -0.97 -31.69
N THR A 413 9.10 -1.61 -32.25
CA THR A 413 9.76 -2.78 -31.66
C THR A 413 11.24 -2.44 -31.48
N VAL A 414 11.68 -2.41 -30.23
CA VAL A 414 13.05 -2.07 -29.82
C VAL A 414 13.73 -3.36 -29.41
N GLU A 415 14.78 -3.75 -30.14
CA GLU A 415 15.52 -4.99 -29.89
C GLU A 415 16.92 -4.70 -29.36
N PHE A 416 17.27 -5.31 -28.22
CA PHE A 416 18.61 -5.27 -27.66
C PHE A 416 19.34 -6.59 -27.91
N GLY A 417 20.53 -6.53 -28.52
CA GLY A 417 21.38 -7.70 -28.76
C GLY A 417 22.57 -7.84 -27.81
N ALA A 418 22.79 -6.88 -26.91
CA ALA A 418 23.98 -6.87 -26.07
C ALA A 418 23.94 -7.93 -24.96
N PRO A 419 25.05 -8.67 -24.73
CA PRO A 419 25.09 -9.77 -23.77
C PRO A 419 25.09 -9.32 -22.29
N GLY A 420 25.63 -8.14 -21.98
CA GLY A 420 25.71 -7.61 -20.60
C GLY A 420 24.51 -6.76 -20.16
N LEU A 421 24.68 -5.91 -19.16
CA LEU A 421 23.61 -5.05 -18.64
C LEU A 421 22.99 -4.17 -19.74
N VAL A 422 21.66 -4.19 -19.84
CA VAL A 422 20.87 -3.16 -20.55
C VAL A 422 20.14 -2.33 -19.50
N LEU A 423 20.46 -1.04 -19.42
CA LEU A 423 19.87 -0.10 -18.46
C LEU A 423 19.09 0.99 -19.19
N LEU A 424 17.78 1.02 -18.96
CA LEU A 424 16.87 2.06 -19.43
C LEU A 424 16.47 2.91 -18.23
N ALA A 425 17.21 4.00 -17.99
CA ALA A 425 16.98 4.90 -16.88
C ALA A 425 16.24 6.17 -17.35
N ALA A 426 15.26 6.62 -16.56
CA ALA A 426 14.54 7.88 -16.77
C ALA A 426 14.40 8.64 -15.46
N GLN A 427 14.75 9.93 -15.44
CA GLN A 427 14.55 10.75 -14.24
C GLN A 427 13.06 10.90 -13.90
N GLY A 428 12.24 11.13 -14.93
CA GLY A 428 10.79 11.25 -14.83
C GLY A 428 10.09 9.93 -15.11
N ARG A 429 9.18 9.94 -16.08
CA ARG A 429 8.30 8.79 -16.39
C ARG A 429 8.94 7.87 -17.43
N ALA A 430 8.70 6.56 -17.30
CA ALA A 430 9.00 5.59 -18.33
C ALA A 430 7.71 4.92 -18.84
N THR A 431 7.48 4.92 -20.15
CA THR A 431 6.28 4.34 -20.79
C THR A 431 6.66 3.38 -21.91
N ILE A 432 6.20 2.14 -21.83
CA ILE A 432 6.41 1.10 -22.84
C ILE A 432 5.05 0.78 -23.46
N SER A 433 4.71 1.45 -24.57
CA SER A 433 3.47 1.19 -25.33
C SER A 433 3.70 0.30 -26.56
N GLY A 434 4.93 0.27 -27.07
CA GLY A 434 5.38 -0.65 -28.12
C GLY A 434 5.89 -1.97 -27.56
N ARG A 435 6.90 -2.55 -28.21
CA ARG A 435 7.51 -3.83 -27.82
C ARG A 435 8.99 -3.67 -27.51
N LEU A 436 9.42 -4.06 -26.31
CA LEU A 436 10.82 -4.22 -25.94
C LEU A 436 11.19 -5.71 -26.07
N VAL A 437 12.20 -6.01 -26.88
CA VAL A 437 12.70 -7.38 -27.09
C VAL A 437 14.16 -7.45 -26.68
N ARG A 438 14.53 -8.54 -25.99
CA ARG A 438 15.93 -8.87 -25.78
C ARG A 438 16.15 -10.38 -25.80
N ARG A 439 17.13 -10.81 -26.59
CA ARG A 439 17.50 -12.22 -26.74
C ARG A 439 18.99 -12.42 -26.47
N VAL A 440 19.33 -12.79 -25.25
CA VAL A 440 20.71 -13.01 -24.78
C VAL A 440 21.01 -14.45 -24.41
N GLN A 441 19.98 -15.27 -24.17
CA GLN A 441 20.20 -16.68 -23.89
C GLN A 441 20.68 -17.40 -25.15
N THR A 442 21.65 -18.29 -24.96
CA THR A 442 22.24 -19.10 -26.03
C THR A 442 22.08 -20.59 -25.74
N GLY A 443 22.31 -21.43 -26.75
CA GLY A 443 22.24 -22.88 -26.61
C GLY A 443 20.88 -23.36 -26.09
N GLU A 444 20.91 -24.26 -25.12
CA GLU A 444 19.71 -24.84 -24.53
C GLU A 444 18.91 -23.80 -23.74
N ALA A 445 19.51 -22.78 -23.12
CA ALA A 445 18.75 -21.77 -22.38
C ALA A 445 17.85 -20.88 -23.27
N ARG A 446 18.10 -20.84 -24.59
CA ARG A 446 17.33 -20.04 -25.54
C ARG A 446 15.91 -20.60 -25.72
N GLN A 447 14.91 -19.72 -25.75
CA GLN A 447 13.55 -20.08 -26.12
C GLN A 447 13.49 -20.50 -27.60
N ALA A 448 12.95 -21.68 -27.88
CA ALA A 448 12.77 -22.11 -29.26
C ALA A 448 11.65 -21.29 -29.96
N PRO A 449 11.70 -21.07 -31.29
CA PRO A 449 10.76 -20.19 -31.99
C PRO A 449 9.27 -20.54 -31.83
N ASP A 450 8.97 -21.82 -31.67
CA ASP A 450 7.64 -22.41 -31.50
C ASP A 450 7.32 -22.76 -30.03
N GLU A 451 8.29 -22.61 -29.13
CA GLU A 451 8.12 -22.91 -27.72
C GLU A 451 7.32 -21.80 -27.02
N SER A 452 6.21 -22.17 -26.38
CA SER A 452 5.47 -21.23 -25.54
C SER A 452 6.33 -20.73 -24.36
N HIS A 453 6.15 -19.49 -23.92
CA HIS A 453 6.92 -18.93 -22.81
C HIS A 453 6.81 -19.79 -21.53
N ALA A 454 5.63 -20.35 -21.26
CA ALA A 454 5.42 -21.24 -20.12
C ALA A 454 6.09 -22.62 -20.27
N ALA A 455 6.30 -23.10 -21.50
CA ALA A 455 7.08 -24.32 -21.76
C ALA A 455 8.58 -24.03 -21.57
N TRP A 456 9.06 -22.91 -22.12
CA TRP A 456 10.42 -22.42 -21.94
C TRP A 456 10.79 -22.25 -20.47
N LEU A 457 9.97 -21.53 -19.68
CA LEU A 457 10.21 -21.37 -18.24
C LEU A 457 10.19 -22.69 -17.47
N ARG A 458 9.37 -23.66 -17.88
CA ARG A 458 9.35 -24.98 -17.25
C ARG A 458 10.65 -25.73 -17.52
N ARG A 459 11.11 -25.70 -18.77
CA ARG A 459 12.37 -26.32 -19.19
C ARG A 459 13.56 -25.74 -18.43
N LEU A 460 13.62 -24.42 -18.29
CA LEU A 460 14.66 -23.74 -17.50
C LEU A 460 14.69 -24.11 -16.00
N ARG A 461 13.63 -24.73 -15.44
CA ARG A 461 13.51 -24.97 -13.98
C ARG A 461 13.35 -26.42 -13.56
N PHE A 462 12.79 -27.29 -14.40
CA PHE A 462 12.32 -28.61 -14.00
C PHE A 462 13.03 -29.79 -14.67
N ASP A 463 13.80 -29.58 -15.73
CA ASP A 463 14.62 -30.66 -16.25
C ASP A 463 15.75 -30.95 -15.24
N GLU A 464 15.91 -32.21 -14.85
CA GLU A 464 16.78 -32.71 -13.77
C GLU A 464 18.30 -32.48 -14.01
N GLY A 465 18.67 -31.73 -15.04
CA GLY A 465 20.01 -31.19 -15.22
C GLY A 465 19.99 -29.69 -14.95
N GLU A 466 20.90 -29.20 -14.10
CA GLU A 466 21.17 -27.76 -13.93
C GLU A 466 21.39 -27.10 -15.29
N LEU A 467 20.33 -26.59 -15.92
CA LEU A 467 20.49 -25.55 -16.91
C LEU A 467 21.03 -24.36 -16.13
N ASP A 468 22.27 -23.99 -16.44
CA ASP A 468 22.97 -22.83 -15.88
C ASP A 468 22.31 -21.54 -16.35
N VAL A 469 21.11 -21.29 -15.83
CA VAL A 469 20.39 -20.04 -16.05
C VAL A 469 20.83 -19.11 -14.92
N PRO A 470 21.48 -17.98 -15.23
CA PRO A 470 21.92 -17.05 -14.21
C PRO A 470 20.69 -16.43 -13.54
N TRP A 471 20.35 -16.94 -12.35
CA TRP A 471 19.38 -16.33 -11.46
C TRP A 471 19.95 -15.03 -10.90
N LEU A 472 19.08 -14.06 -10.61
CA LEU A 472 19.52 -12.86 -9.92
C LEU A 472 19.82 -13.18 -8.46
N GLU A 473 21.09 -13.26 -8.15
CA GLU A 473 21.60 -13.30 -6.78
C GLU A 473 21.80 -11.88 -6.26
N PHE A 474 21.34 -11.64 -5.04
CA PHE A 474 21.45 -10.35 -4.35
C PHE A 474 22.24 -10.55 -3.07
N GLU A 475 23.17 -9.64 -2.78
CA GLU A 475 23.86 -9.63 -1.50
C GLU A 475 22.93 -9.11 -0.38
N GLU A 476 23.22 -9.47 0.87
CA GLU A 476 22.46 -8.96 2.01
C GLU A 476 22.59 -7.43 2.08
N ARG A 477 21.46 -6.71 2.02
CA ARG A 477 21.40 -5.23 2.01
C ARG A 477 22.13 -4.59 0.82
N GLU A 478 22.18 -5.28 -0.32
CA GLU A 478 22.68 -4.69 -1.57
C GLU A 478 21.76 -3.54 -2.01
N THR A 479 22.34 -2.38 -2.33
CA THR A 479 21.57 -1.26 -2.90
C THR A 479 21.43 -1.42 -4.41
N LEU A 480 20.40 -0.79 -5.00
CA LEU A 480 20.19 -0.82 -6.44
C LEU A 480 21.41 -0.32 -7.21
N THR A 481 22.04 0.77 -6.78
CA THR A 481 23.24 1.29 -7.46
C THR A 481 24.39 0.28 -7.42
N ARG A 482 24.64 -0.35 -6.26
CA ARG A 482 25.71 -1.34 -6.12
C ARG A 482 25.47 -2.57 -6.97
N PHE A 483 24.23 -3.05 -7.00
CA PHE A 483 23.83 -4.15 -7.88
C PHE A 483 24.09 -3.81 -9.36
N LEU A 484 23.74 -2.60 -9.81
CA LEU A 484 23.94 -2.20 -11.20
C LEU A 484 25.42 -2.05 -11.56
N GLU A 485 26.23 -1.50 -10.65
CA GLU A 485 27.69 -1.44 -10.81
C GLU A 485 28.31 -2.84 -10.92
N ARG A 486 27.85 -3.77 -10.07
CA ARG A 486 28.25 -5.18 -10.13
C ARG A 486 27.82 -5.83 -11.44
N ALA A 487 26.56 -5.65 -11.84
CA ALA A 487 26.01 -6.19 -13.07
C ALA A 487 26.75 -5.70 -14.32
N GLU A 488 27.17 -4.43 -14.35
CA GLU A 488 27.97 -3.86 -15.42
C GLU A 488 29.41 -4.45 -15.43
N ARG A 489 30.05 -4.51 -14.26
CA ARG A 489 31.41 -5.06 -14.11
C ARG A 489 31.50 -6.54 -14.49
N GLU A 490 30.50 -7.32 -14.10
CA GLU A 490 30.43 -8.77 -14.34
C GLU A 490 29.72 -9.14 -15.65
N GLN A 491 29.29 -8.14 -16.42
CA GLN A 491 28.56 -8.31 -17.68
C GLN A 491 27.34 -9.23 -17.51
N LEU A 492 26.61 -9.07 -16.40
CA LEU A 492 25.41 -9.87 -16.13
C LEU A 492 24.35 -9.60 -17.21
N PRO A 493 23.69 -10.64 -17.75
CA PRO A 493 22.73 -10.51 -18.84
C PRO A 493 21.36 -10.00 -18.37
N VAL A 494 21.33 -8.94 -17.54
CA VAL A 494 20.11 -8.37 -16.95
C VAL A 494 19.61 -7.15 -17.74
N THR A 495 18.29 -7.03 -17.85
CA THR A 495 17.63 -5.81 -18.34
C THR A 495 17.01 -5.08 -17.17
N CYS A 496 17.35 -3.81 -17.00
CA CYS A 496 16.84 -2.97 -15.92
C CYS A 496 16.13 -1.75 -16.48
N LEU A 497 14.89 -1.53 -16.07
CA LEU A 497 14.14 -0.29 -16.30
C LEU A 497 14.05 0.44 -14.97
N VAL A 498 14.62 1.63 -14.88
CA VAL A 498 14.64 2.45 -13.67
C VAL A 498 14.01 3.79 -13.98
N CYS A 499 13.04 4.22 -13.20
CA CYS A 499 12.49 5.57 -13.34
C CYS A 499 12.23 6.24 -11.99
N GLY A 500 12.30 7.58 -11.96
CA GLY A 500 11.97 8.36 -10.77
C GLY A 500 10.47 8.60 -10.59
N GLY A 501 9.74 8.70 -11.70
CA GLY A 501 8.29 8.77 -11.74
C GLY A 501 7.64 7.38 -11.81
N ASP A 502 6.54 7.30 -12.55
CA ASP A 502 5.85 6.03 -12.81
C ASP A 502 6.52 5.25 -13.96
N LEU A 503 6.51 3.92 -13.84
CA LEU A 503 6.82 2.98 -14.92
C LEU A 503 5.51 2.38 -15.42
N VAL A 504 5.17 2.62 -16.69
CA VAL A 504 3.94 2.11 -17.31
C VAL A 504 4.26 1.21 -18.49
N VAL A 505 3.78 -0.03 -18.45
CA VAL A 505 3.96 -1.02 -19.51
C VAL A 505 2.59 -1.36 -20.10
N ASP A 506 2.18 -0.61 -21.13
CA ASP A 506 0.93 -0.83 -21.87
C ASP A 506 1.10 -1.82 -23.03
N GLY A 507 2.32 -1.91 -23.58
CA GLY A 507 2.69 -2.83 -24.65
C GLY A 507 3.31 -4.13 -24.14
N ASP A 508 4.39 -4.57 -24.79
CA ASP A 508 5.02 -5.87 -24.53
C ASP A 508 6.48 -5.70 -24.11
N ILE A 509 6.89 -6.37 -23.03
CA ILE A 509 8.30 -6.63 -22.69
C ILE A 509 8.54 -8.12 -22.87
N ASP A 510 9.50 -8.47 -23.72
CA ASP A 510 9.83 -9.84 -24.10
C ASP A 510 11.35 -10.05 -24.05
N VAL A 511 11.84 -10.35 -22.86
CA VAL A 511 13.25 -10.61 -22.59
C VAL A 511 13.45 -12.08 -22.25
N ASP A 512 14.53 -12.71 -22.69
CA ASP A 512 14.86 -14.09 -22.31
C ASP A 512 15.86 -14.18 -21.14
N GLY A 513 16.36 -13.04 -20.65
CA GLY A 513 17.15 -12.91 -19.44
C GLY A 513 16.35 -12.35 -18.25
N PRO A 514 17.02 -12.14 -17.10
CA PRO A 514 16.40 -11.50 -15.95
C PRO A 514 15.99 -10.04 -16.22
N LEU A 515 14.87 -9.64 -15.63
CA LEU A 515 14.27 -8.30 -15.76
C LEU A 515 14.12 -7.65 -14.39
N ILE A 516 14.55 -6.40 -14.26
CA ILE A 516 14.34 -5.57 -13.07
C ILE A 516 13.53 -4.34 -13.46
N LEU A 517 12.43 -4.08 -12.73
CA LEU A 517 11.52 -2.97 -12.94
C LEU A 517 11.47 -2.11 -11.67
N VAL A 518 12.05 -0.92 -11.73
CA VAL A 518 12.15 0.02 -10.61
C VAL A 518 11.43 1.32 -10.97
N ALA A 519 10.53 1.74 -10.09
CA ALA A 519 9.94 3.07 -10.13
C ALA A 519 10.05 3.75 -8.77
N GLY A 520 10.38 5.05 -8.77
CA GLY A 520 10.22 5.93 -7.63
C GLY A 520 8.74 6.14 -7.30
N GLY A 521 7.91 6.26 -8.34
CA GLY A 521 6.45 6.18 -8.25
C GLY A 521 5.93 4.74 -8.33
N ARG A 522 4.91 4.53 -9.16
CA ARG A 522 4.26 3.23 -9.36
C ARG A 522 4.83 2.46 -10.53
N VAL A 523 4.81 1.14 -10.42
CA VAL A 523 4.94 0.24 -11.58
C VAL A 523 3.56 -0.28 -11.97
N ARG A 524 3.12 0.03 -13.20
CA ARG A 524 1.84 -0.37 -13.78
C ARG A 524 2.07 -1.25 -15.01
N ILE A 525 1.51 -2.45 -15.02
CA ILE A 525 1.70 -3.41 -16.12
C ILE A 525 0.34 -3.91 -16.63
N PRO A 526 -0.43 -3.07 -17.34
CA PRO A 526 -1.62 -3.53 -18.07
C PRO A 526 -1.28 -4.38 -19.31
N GLY A 527 -0.12 -4.16 -19.91
CA GLY A 527 0.42 -4.94 -21.02
C GLY A 527 1.05 -6.27 -20.59
N ARG A 528 1.85 -6.90 -21.46
CA ARG A 528 2.47 -8.21 -21.18
C ARG A 528 3.95 -8.08 -20.85
N VAL A 529 4.38 -8.83 -19.84
CA VAL A 529 5.80 -8.97 -19.50
C VAL A 529 6.19 -10.45 -19.50
N ARG A 530 7.22 -10.78 -20.28
CA ARG A 530 7.87 -12.09 -20.42
C ARG A 530 9.36 -11.94 -20.12
N ALA A 531 9.84 -12.75 -19.17
CA ALA A 531 11.21 -12.76 -18.67
C ALA A 531 11.53 -14.13 -18.07
N SER A 532 12.80 -14.55 -18.03
CA SER A 532 13.19 -15.76 -17.26
C SER A 532 12.90 -15.58 -15.77
N GLU A 533 13.07 -14.35 -15.29
CA GLU A 533 12.82 -13.87 -13.95
C GLU A 533 12.47 -12.38 -13.99
N ALA A 534 11.50 -11.92 -13.18
CA ALA A 534 11.21 -10.50 -13.02
C ALA A 534 11.25 -10.08 -11.53
N ARG A 535 11.97 -8.99 -11.25
CA ARG A 535 11.99 -8.32 -9.94
C ARG A 535 11.38 -6.93 -10.05
N ILE A 536 10.57 -6.53 -9.08
CA ILE A 536 9.84 -5.26 -9.13
C ILE A 536 9.91 -4.54 -7.77
N THR A 537 9.98 -3.21 -7.78
CA THR A 537 9.67 -2.41 -6.58
C THR A 537 8.18 -2.57 -6.24
N LYS A 538 7.83 -2.84 -4.97
CA LYS A 538 6.47 -3.14 -4.45
C LYS A 538 5.34 -2.68 -5.41
N PRO A 539 4.64 -3.60 -6.10
CA PRO A 539 3.67 -3.23 -7.13
C PRO A 539 2.43 -2.58 -6.50
N PHE A 540 1.98 -1.46 -7.07
CA PHE A 540 0.66 -0.89 -6.76
C PHE A 540 -0.35 -1.36 -7.81
N GLY A 541 -1.15 -2.36 -7.46
CA GLY A 541 -2.28 -2.85 -8.27
C GLY A 541 -2.08 -4.23 -8.91
N ARG A 542 -3.21 -4.84 -9.32
CA ARG A 542 -3.24 -6.17 -9.96
C ARG A 542 -2.81 -6.05 -11.42
N SER A 543 -1.77 -6.79 -11.83
CA SER A 543 -1.29 -6.84 -13.22
C SER A 543 -1.44 -8.25 -13.82
N ALA A 544 -1.67 -8.33 -15.14
CA ALA A 544 -1.71 -9.59 -15.90
C ALA A 544 -0.30 -9.90 -16.43
N VAL A 545 0.51 -10.59 -15.64
CA VAL A 545 1.92 -10.83 -15.97
C VAL A 545 2.17 -12.32 -16.21
N ASP A 546 2.90 -12.65 -17.28
CA ASP A 546 3.28 -14.00 -17.70
C ASP A 546 4.71 -14.39 -17.28
N ALA A 547 5.43 -13.55 -16.52
CA ALA A 547 6.74 -13.82 -15.92
C ALA A 547 6.61 -14.07 -14.40
N TRP A 548 7.54 -14.70 -13.70
CA TRP A 548 7.43 -14.80 -12.24
C TRP A 548 7.90 -13.47 -11.63
N ILE A 549 6.96 -12.68 -11.10
CA ILE A 549 7.28 -11.42 -10.41
C ILE A 549 7.53 -11.74 -8.94
N TYR A 550 8.69 -11.31 -8.46
CA TYR A 550 9.02 -11.31 -7.05
C TYR A 550 9.32 -9.88 -6.61
N ASP A 551 9.09 -9.62 -5.33
CA ASP A 551 9.54 -8.38 -4.72
C ASP A 551 11.06 -8.27 -4.87
N MET A 552 11.52 -7.07 -5.19
CA MET A 552 12.93 -6.80 -5.31
C MET A 552 13.55 -6.66 -3.90
N PRO A 553 14.54 -7.50 -3.53
CA PRO A 553 15.17 -7.45 -2.21
C PRO A 553 16.25 -6.35 -2.08
N LEU A 554 16.45 -5.55 -3.13
CA LEU A 554 17.41 -4.44 -3.15
C LEU A 554 16.87 -3.23 -2.39
N GLU A 555 17.75 -2.56 -1.65
CA GLU A 555 17.47 -1.23 -1.12
C GLU A 555 17.53 -0.18 -2.23
N ILE A 556 16.53 0.70 -2.31
CA ILE A 556 16.55 1.80 -3.27
C ILE A 556 17.30 2.97 -2.64
N ASP A 557 18.58 3.11 -2.98
CA ASP A 557 19.36 4.27 -2.54
C ASP A 557 19.01 5.52 -3.34
N GLU A 558 18.93 6.65 -2.64
CA GLU A 558 18.69 7.97 -3.24
C GLU A 558 19.99 8.64 -3.69
N PRO A 559 19.94 9.57 -4.68
CA PRO A 559 21.13 10.28 -5.10
C PRO A 559 21.64 11.21 -3.99
N ALA A 560 22.96 11.40 -3.92
CA ALA A 560 23.55 12.34 -2.95
C ALA A 560 23.41 13.81 -3.40
N LEU A 561 23.36 14.05 -4.71
CA LEU A 561 23.20 15.36 -5.34
C LEU A 561 21.95 15.35 -6.22
N ASN A 562 21.27 16.47 -6.34
CA ASN A 562 20.08 16.57 -7.19
C ASN A 562 20.44 16.32 -8.67
N PRO A 563 20.01 15.18 -9.26
CA PRO A 563 20.43 14.82 -10.61
C PRO A 563 19.54 15.47 -11.68
N LEU A 564 18.40 16.08 -11.30
CA LEU A 564 17.37 16.51 -12.24
C LEU A 564 17.88 17.61 -13.17
N VAL A 565 17.57 17.50 -14.45
CA VAL A 565 17.91 18.51 -15.47
C VAL A 565 16.74 19.44 -15.84
N ARG A 566 15.54 19.16 -15.30
CA ARG A 566 14.34 19.99 -15.46
C ARG A 566 13.42 19.81 -14.25
N GLU A 567 12.47 20.73 -14.07
CA GLU A 567 11.46 20.62 -13.01
C GLU A 567 10.61 19.36 -13.22
N GLN A 568 10.34 18.65 -12.13
CA GLN A 568 9.50 17.45 -12.11
C GLN A 568 8.47 17.53 -10.99
N ARG A 569 7.29 16.96 -11.23
CA ARG A 569 6.14 16.98 -10.32
C ARG A 569 5.66 15.57 -10.02
N TRP A 570 5.78 15.17 -8.76
CA TRP A 570 5.17 13.96 -8.22
C TRP A 570 3.89 14.33 -7.49
N SER A 571 2.88 13.49 -7.58
CA SER A 571 1.57 13.79 -7.00
C SER A 571 1.03 12.63 -6.22
N ILE A 572 0.26 12.93 -5.19
CA ILE A 572 -0.52 11.92 -4.48
C ILE A 572 -1.89 12.45 -4.15
N VAL A 573 -2.88 11.55 -4.14
CA VAL A 573 -4.24 11.86 -3.73
C VAL A 573 -4.58 11.00 -2.54
N SER A 574 -5.16 11.60 -1.51
CA SER A 574 -5.62 10.89 -0.32
C SER A 574 -6.91 10.09 -0.59
N GLY A 575 -7.25 9.23 0.36
CA GLY A 575 -8.58 8.70 0.56
C GLY A 575 -9.59 9.83 0.80
N PRO A 576 -10.89 9.54 0.70
CA PRO A 576 -11.92 10.50 1.04
C PRO A 576 -11.85 10.84 2.53
N LEU A 577 -11.71 12.12 2.84
CA LEU A 577 -11.76 12.69 4.18
C LEU A 577 -13.17 13.22 4.41
N THR A 578 -13.81 12.74 5.47
CA THR A 578 -15.18 13.11 5.82
C THR A 578 -15.15 13.77 7.21
N PRO A 579 -15.54 15.04 7.32
CA PRO A 579 -15.75 15.68 8.60
C PRO A 579 -16.93 15.00 9.31
N GLY A 580 -16.98 15.07 10.64
CA GLY A 580 -18.05 14.44 11.42
C GLY A 580 -19.46 14.95 11.07
N ASN A 581 -20.50 14.31 11.62
CA ASN A 581 -21.95 14.51 11.35
C ASN A 581 -22.50 15.95 11.44
N ASP A 582 -21.66 16.84 11.90
CA ASP A 582 -21.97 18.14 12.42
C ASP A 582 -21.52 19.25 11.44
N PHE A 583 -20.82 18.85 10.37
CA PHE A 583 -20.28 19.69 9.30
C PHE A 583 -21.32 20.57 8.60
N ARG A 584 -20.93 21.83 8.36
CA ARG A 584 -21.66 22.82 7.57
C ARG A 584 -20.91 23.19 6.31
N HIS A 585 -19.65 23.60 6.46
CA HIS A 585 -18.78 23.98 5.34
C HIS A 585 -17.32 23.97 5.77
N TRP A 586 -16.42 23.88 4.80
CA TRP A 586 -14.99 24.02 5.04
C TRP A 586 -14.58 25.49 5.16
N SER A 587 -13.76 25.81 6.15
CA SER A 587 -13.37 27.19 6.45
C SER A 587 -11.92 27.50 6.13
N ALA A 588 -10.99 26.56 6.38
CA ALA A 588 -9.58 26.76 6.13
C ALA A 588 -8.83 25.43 5.94
N ALA A 589 -7.64 25.52 5.36
CA ALA A 589 -6.67 24.44 5.36
C ALA A 589 -5.27 25.01 5.55
N ARG A 590 -4.41 24.24 6.21
CA ARG A 590 -3.00 24.55 6.38
C ARG A 590 -2.19 23.29 6.14
N ALA A 591 -1.16 23.40 5.32
CA ALA A 591 -0.17 22.34 5.14
C ALA A 591 1.11 22.72 5.90
N ALA A 592 1.71 21.75 6.56
CA ALA A 592 3.07 21.82 7.07
C ALA A 592 3.93 20.79 6.35
N GLY A 593 5.20 21.13 6.22
CA GLY A 593 6.15 20.38 5.45
C GLY A 593 7.44 21.17 5.31
N ARG A 594 8.43 20.55 4.68
CA ARG A 594 9.70 21.21 4.40
C ARG A 594 9.77 21.62 2.93
N PRO A 595 9.58 22.91 2.60
CA PRO A 595 10.08 23.44 1.34
C PRO A 595 11.62 23.54 1.41
N GLU A 596 12.30 23.54 0.27
CA GLU A 596 13.73 23.86 0.27
C GLU A 596 13.90 25.32 0.74
N PRO A 597 14.89 25.64 1.59
CA PRO A 597 15.14 27.00 2.04
C PRO A 597 15.61 27.88 0.87
N GLY A 598 14.66 28.45 0.16
CA GLY A 598 14.80 29.52 -0.82
C GLY A 598 13.69 30.53 -0.56
N THR A 599 13.99 31.82 -0.64
CA THR A 599 13.00 32.88 -0.45
C THR A 599 11.80 32.66 -1.36
N ASP A 600 10.57 32.79 -0.82
CA ASP A 600 9.28 32.53 -1.48
C ASP A 600 9.10 33.16 -2.88
N ASP A 601 10.00 34.07 -3.27
CA ASP A 601 9.99 34.82 -4.53
C ASP A 601 10.99 34.34 -5.61
N GLU A 602 11.82 33.31 -5.38
CA GLU A 602 12.69 32.78 -6.45
C GLU A 602 11.96 31.72 -7.28
N PRO A 603 11.49 32.05 -8.51
CA PRO A 603 10.85 31.07 -9.38
C PRO A 603 11.82 29.93 -9.72
N GLY A 604 11.38 28.69 -9.48
CA GLY A 604 12.15 27.48 -9.77
C GLY A 604 12.84 26.86 -8.55
N GLY A 605 12.33 27.06 -7.34
CA GLY A 605 12.73 26.29 -6.15
C GLY A 605 11.92 25.00 -5.97
N THR A 606 12.50 24.06 -5.21
CA THR A 606 11.85 22.84 -4.75
C THR A 606 10.75 23.18 -3.74
N ARG A 607 9.51 22.74 -3.98
CA ARG A 607 8.31 23.14 -3.22
C ARG A 607 7.28 22.02 -3.16
N TYR A 608 6.27 22.18 -2.30
CA TYR A 608 5.05 21.38 -2.35
C TYR A 608 3.85 22.28 -2.61
N GLU A 609 2.83 21.73 -3.26
CA GLU A 609 1.55 22.40 -3.51
C GLU A 609 0.44 21.48 -3.00
N VAL A 610 -0.55 22.04 -2.30
CA VAL A 610 -1.72 21.31 -1.81
C VAL A 610 -2.96 21.85 -2.49
N ALA A 611 -3.76 20.94 -3.04
CA ALA A 611 -5.07 21.21 -3.60
C ALA A 611 -6.11 20.27 -2.98
N PHE A 612 -7.37 20.67 -3.05
CA PHE A 612 -8.50 19.97 -2.47
C PHE A 612 -9.45 19.56 -3.58
N ILE A 613 -9.86 18.29 -3.56
CA ILE A 613 -10.77 17.71 -4.54
C ILE A 613 -12.05 17.37 -3.78
N GLY A 614 -13.11 18.12 -4.06
CA GLY A 614 -14.42 17.77 -3.53
C GLY A 614 -14.95 16.48 -4.17
N VAL A 615 -15.67 15.65 -3.42
CA VAL A 615 -16.39 14.48 -3.93
C VAL A 615 -17.88 14.80 -3.94
N GLY A 616 -18.39 15.13 -5.12
CA GLY A 616 -19.81 15.38 -5.36
C GLY A 616 -20.56 14.13 -5.79
N THR A 617 -21.84 14.31 -6.15
CA THR A 617 -22.66 13.25 -6.75
C THR A 617 -23.18 13.71 -8.11
N ASP A 618 -23.04 12.88 -9.15
CA ASP A 618 -23.62 13.17 -10.46
C ASP A 618 -25.16 13.01 -10.48
N ALA A 619 -25.78 13.34 -11.61
CA ALA A 619 -27.23 13.21 -11.79
C ALA A 619 -27.76 11.78 -11.63
N GLN A 620 -26.87 10.77 -11.62
CA GLN A 620 -27.17 9.36 -11.45
C GLN A 620 -26.86 8.85 -10.04
N GLY A 621 -26.49 9.74 -9.11
CA GLY A 621 -26.16 9.35 -7.73
C GLY A 621 -24.77 8.71 -7.58
N ARG A 622 -23.88 8.82 -8.58
CA ARG A 622 -22.52 8.29 -8.50
C ARG A 622 -21.58 9.35 -7.94
N LEU A 623 -20.64 8.93 -7.11
CA LEU A 623 -19.59 9.81 -6.60
C LEU A 623 -18.68 10.25 -7.75
N VAL A 624 -18.51 11.56 -7.90
CA VAL A 624 -17.64 12.18 -8.90
C VAL A 624 -16.72 13.17 -8.23
N ASP A 625 -15.45 13.16 -8.62
CA ASP A 625 -14.48 14.13 -8.15
C ASP A 625 -14.72 15.46 -8.88
N LEU A 626 -14.76 16.55 -8.11
CA LEU A 626 -14.78 17.93 -8.62
C LEU A 626 -13.39 18.34 -9.08
N GLU A 627 -13.29 19.50 -9.75
CA GLU A 627 -11.99 20.04 -10.12
C GLU A 627 -11.17 20.40 -8.86
N PRO A 628 -9.85 20.14 -8.85
CA PRO A 628 -8.99 20.53 -7.73
C PRO A 628 -9.01 22.05 -7.51
N VAL A 629 -9.19 22.48 -6.26
CA VAL A 629 -9.12 23.89 -5.85
C VAL A 629 -8.02 24.11 -4.83
N THR A 630 -7.38 25.26 -4.83
CA THR A 630 -6.36 25.62 -3.83
C THR A 630 -6.95 26.23 -2.57
N ASP A 631 -8.17 26.78 -2.67
CA ASP A 631 -8.92 27.32 -1.55
C ASP A 631 -10.05 26.36 -1.19
N LEU A 632 -9.93 25.71 -0.03
CA LEU A 632 -10.89 24.71 0.45
C LEU A 632 -12.31 25.29 0.59
N ARG A 633 -12.45 26.60 0.81
CA ARG A 633 -13.75 27.29 0.91
C ARG A 633 -14.56 27.24 -0.38
N LEU A 634 -13.94 26.96 -1.52
CA LEU A 634 -14.65 26.81 -2.79
C LEU A 634 -15.43 25.49 -2.89
N LEU A 635 -15.32 24.62 -1.88
CA LEU A 635 -16.03 23.33 -1.79
C LEU A 635 -17.20 23.38 -0.78
N GLU A 636 -17.90 24.52 -0.67
CA GLU A 636 -18.96 24.76 0.34
C GLU A 636 -20.01 23.63 0.41
N ASP A 637 -20.44 23.11 -0.74
CA ASP A 637 -21.50 22.10 -0.84
C ASP A 637 -20.99 20.65 -0.69
N THR A 638 -19.72 20.47 -0.37
CA THR A 638 -19.09 19.14 -0.39
C THR A 638 -18.71 18.67 1.00
N THR A 639 -19.34 17.60 1.46
CA THR A 639 -19.04 16.99 2.76
C THR A 639 -17.85 16.02 2.73
N VAL A 640 -17.29 15.70 1.57
CA VAL A 640 -16.17 14.76 1.44
C VAL A 640 -15.10 15.36 0.56
N VAL A 641 -13.89 15.52 1.09
CA VAL A 641 -12.76 16.08 0.34
C VAL A 641 -11.63 15.09 0.24
N ARG A 642 -10.83 15.19 -0.81
CA ARG A 642 -9.54 14.52 -0.92
C ARG A 642 -8.45 15.56 -1.00
N LEU A 643 -7.31 15.23 -0.45
CA LEU A 643 -6.10 16.02 -0.57
C LEU A 643 -5.38 15.58 -1.83
N ARG A 644 -4.96 16.54 -2.64
CA ARG A 644 -3.94 16.36 -3.69
C ARG A 644 -2.69 17.08 -3.22
N ILE A 645 -1.60 16.34 -3.05
CA ILE A 645 -0.30 16.89 -2.68
C ILE A 645 0.61 16.71 -3.88
N ASP A 646 1.13 17.81 -4.41
CA ASP A 646 2.12 17.83 -5.49
C ASP A 646 3.49 18.20 -4.91
N LEU A 647 4.46 17.32 -5.02
CA LEU A 647 5.87 17.58 -4.69
C LEU A 647 6.59 17.98 -5.98
N VAL A 648 7.09 19.21 -6.03
CA VAL A 648 7.73 19.79 -7.21
C VAL A 648 9.22 19.99 -6.92
N VAL A 649 10.08 19.32 -7.68
CA VAL A 649 11.54 19.41 -7.52
C VAL A 649 12.13 20.09 -8.74
N ALA A 650 12.84 21.18 -8.49
CA ALA A 650 13.56 21.91 -9.52
C ALA A 650 14.94 21.27 -9.78
N PRO A 651 15.55 21.49 -10.96
CA PRO A 651 16.91 21.05 -11.22
C PRO A 651 17.91 21.84 -10.37
N ALA A 652 19.08 21.25 -10.10
CA ALA A 652 20.19 22.00 -9.52
C ALA A 652 20.60 23.19 -10.41
N ARG A 653 20.99 24.31 -9.81
CA ARG A 653 21.45 25.48 -10.56
C ARG A 653 22.71 25.11 -11.35
N PRO A 654 22.83 25.50 -12.64
CA PRO A 654 24.04 25.24 -13.41
C PRO A 654 25.30 25.74 -12.69
N GLY A 655 26.26 24.84 -12.44
CA GLY A 655 27.51 25.15 -11.74
C GLY A 655 27.45 25.09 -10.20
N PHE A 656 26.27 24.89 -9.61
CA PHE A 656 26.07 24.78 -8.16
C PHE A 656 25.32 23.48 -7.84
N PRO A 657 26.02 22.35 -7.70
CA PRO A 657 25.38 21.11 -7.31
C PRO A 657 24.72 21.30 -5.94
N SER A 658 23.41 21.06 -5.85
CA SER A 658 22.70 20.99 -4.59
C SER A 658 22.67 19.55 -4.08
N ALA A 659 22.71 19.38 -2.77
CA ALA A 659 22.40 18.10 -2.15
C ALA A 659 20.98 17.68 -2.55
N TRP A 660 20.75 16.39 -2.68
CA TRP A 660 19.39 15.88 -2.83
C TRP A 660 18.64 16.08 -1.51
N ASP A 661 17.66 16.99 -1.51
CA ASP A 661 16.83 17.31 -0.35
C ASP A 661 15.40 17.62 -0.86
N PRO A 662 14.64 16.57 -1.26
CA PRO A 662 13.32 16.76 -1.85
C PRO A 662 12.32 17.35 -0.85
N PRO A 663 11.25 18.01 -1.33
CA PRO A 663 10.23 18.57 -0.47
C PRO A 663 9.39 17.41 0.07
N TRP A 664 8.84 17.61 1.26
CA TRP A 664 7.91 16.68 1.87
C TRP A 664 6.84 17.42 2.65
N VAL A 665 5.72 16.73 2.87
CA VAL A 665 4.56 17.23 3.61
C VAL A 665 4.29 16.24 4.74
N ASP A 666 4.30 16.70 5.99
CA ASP A 666 4.10 15.85 7.17
C ASP A 666 2.73 16.05 7.84
N GLU A 667 2.13 17.22 7.65
CA GLU A 667 0.84 17.54 8.24
C GLU A 667 -0.04 18.32 7.25
N ILE A 668 -1.31 17.94 7.14
CA ILE A 668 -2.35 18.84 6.63
C ILE A 668 -3.45 18.95 7.68
N GLU A 669 -3.68 20.18 8.10
CA GLU A 669 -4.77 20.61 8.95
C GLU A 669 -5.93 21.09 8.07
N LEU A 670 -7.11 20.49 8.26
CA LEU A 670 -8.36 20.95 7.68
C LEU A 670 -9.27 21.51 8.78
N VAL A 671 -9.90 22.64 8.51
CA VAL A 671 -10.82 23.30 9.44
C VAL A 671 -12.21 23.41 8.78
N TRP A 672 -13.24 23.06 9.53
CA TRP A 672 -14.64 23.22 9.13
C TRP A 672 -15.49 23.76 10.27
N GLU A 673 -16.67 24.26 9.93
CA GLU A 673 -17.71 24.70 10.88
C GLU A 673 -18.83 23.68 11.03
#